data_AF-A0A365NIW8-F1
#
_entry.id   AF-A0A365NIW8-F1
#
_cell.length_a   1.000
_cell.length_b   1.000
_cell.length_c   1.000
_cell.angle_alpha   90.00
_cell.angle_beta   90.00
_cell.angle_gamma   90.00
#
_symmetry.space_group_name_H-M   'P 1'
#
loop_
_entity.id
_entity.type
_entity.pdbx_description
1 polymer ?
#
loop_
_entity_poly.entity_id
_entity_poly.type
_entity_poly.pdbx_seq_one_letter_code
_entity_poly.pdbx_strand_id
1 'polypeptide(L)'
;MASEESPPPKTMLVFSNKSPEEAAIFGLRGSDIQNLRAEPVPGPPATPDEWGFTSPTADGVCKYCQLMLHPDPPQLIQHQPNIMHLINSGDTCSTCKWLEVSLQRGATSVLAEFQRGNPELCDENNFSRPVTVELTKHEKYIMAVGWVGDRQLYTNGGIPLTISSPSRLGSLASRRFWIPHDELDESEPFKRQDILKMWLNECENHEQCIKSLPNTKEAKLPTRVLDLSESVDIPSDPKDIKIKLRETWEGETGTYTALSYCWGANPDLHFKTTSENLEKHKEGIDFFDLPLTQRETILATLYLGIRYLWIDGLCIIQDSREDWEAESVKMGSVYTNAHLTLAATSSDTPEMGLLLPFQGAECVKIHGETVSVRMETHMELDRMSEPLNTRGWTLQEGVLASRIVCFGKEQWLWKCPSRYATEDGLIDVPRDFDGGLIQWADIVQQGPGEDGKNYLRHWYRMVTNYSSRDLTYQSDKWNAIAGLTEMFRNLTGYTYLVGLWEEDLANGLVWEAKMRGVIREPGSIPSWSWMSVKGGIKGYVHTTPMTSMIELLQSDLQWEGTPLASPLKVARLTVKGKIIQATLGARSVTQDSRHHVLAASGSDEIFGEAFLDSKIPDGAEMPTVSCLFVMEVPEKEYFTLLLTPASDGEEDGHDKGMTRLGIGVFWTRSRFYSNRTEGDMILDKASEATVVLV
;
A
#
# COMPACT_ATOMS: atom_id res chain seq x y z
N MET A 1 -47.23 10.61 -7.24
CA MET A 1 -46.65 10.97 -5.92
C MET A 1 -46.50 9.70 -5.11
N ALA A 2 -45.36 9.05 -5.26
CA ALA A 2 -44.81 8.09 -4.32
C ALA A 2 -43.30 8.21 -4.53
N SER A 3 -42.62 8.78 -3.54
CA SER A 3 -41.18 9.01 -3.53
C SER A 3 -40.47 7.71 -3.21
N GLU A 4 -39.66 7.22 -4.14
CA GLU A 4 -38.65 6.20 -3.87
C GLU A 4 -37.55 6.84 -3.02
N GLU A 5 -37.63 6.64 -1.70
CA GLU A 5 -36.55 6.96 -0.76
C GLU A 5 -35.41 5.95 -0.96
N SER A 6 -34.22 6.46 -1.26
CA SER A 6 -32.97 5.70 -1.23
C SER A 6 -32.78 5.02 0.14
N PRO A 7 -32.26 3.79 0.21
CA PRO A 7 -31.96 3.17 1.49
C PRO A 7 -30.93 4.01 2.25
N PRO A 8 -31.08 4.20 3.58
CA PRO A 8 -30.12 4.95 4.36
C PRO A 8 -28.73 4.31 4.25
N PRO A 9 -27.64 5.09 4.33
CA PRO A 9 -26.30 4.55 4.39
C PRO A 9 -26.23 3.51 5.50
N LYS A 10 -25.57 2.38 5.25
CA LYS A 10 -25.35 1.34 6.27
C LYS A 10 -24.63 1.97 7.45
N THR A 11 -25.38 2.39 8.46
CA THR A 11 -24.89 2.78 9.77
C THR A 11 -24.03 1.64 10.29
N MET A 12 -22.78 1.91 10.68
CA MET A 12 -22.04 0.98 11.51
C MET A 12 -22.84 0.81 12.79
N LEU A 13 -23.52 -0.33 12.92
CA LEU A 13 -24.10 -0.78 14.18
C LEU A 13 -22.95 -0.88 15.18
N VAL A 14 -22.98 -0.05 16.21
CA VAL A 14 -22.02 -0.11 17.30
C VAL A 14 -22.59 -1.07 18.33
N PHE A 15 -22.05 -2.28 18.34
CA PHE A 15 -22.43 -3.31 19.30
C PHE A 15 -21.86 -2.94 20.67
N SER A 16 -22.74 -2.58 21.62
CA SER A 16 -22.37 -2.24 22.99
C SER A 16 -23.05 -3.21 23.96
N ASN A 17 -22.28 -3.74 24.92
CA ASN A 17 -22.78 -4.62 25.98
C ASN A 17 -23.35 -3.85 27.19
N LYS A 18 -23.31 -2.52 27.16
CA LYS A 18 -23.85 -1.63 28.19
C LYS A 18 -25.32 -1.31 27.93
N SER A 19 -26.06 -0.87 28.95
CA SER A 19 -27.43 -0.42 28.72
C SER A 19 -27.45 0.79 27.77
N PRO A 20 -28.54 1.00 27.00
CA PRO A 20 -28.66 2.19 26.15
C PRO A 20 -28.45 3.51 26.90
N GLU A 21 -28.81 3.59 28.19
CA GLU A 21 -28.56 4.79 29.02
C GLU A 21 -27.08 4.98 29.35
N GLU A 22 -26.34 3.91 29.65
CA GLU A 22 -24.89 3.98 29.91
C GLU A 22 -24.09 4.26 28.63
N ALA A 23 -24.58 3.80 27.47
CA ALA A 23 -23.96 4.06 26.17
C ALA A 23 -24.18 5.50 25.67
N ALA A 24 -25.30 6.12 26.05
CA ALA A 24 -25.59 7.52 25.72
C ALA A 24 -24.62 8.51 26.39
N ILE A 25 -24.03 8.14 27.54
CA ILE A 25 -22.99 8.92 28.23
C ILE A 25 -21.69 8.97 27.40
N PHE A 26 -21.50 8.04 26.44
CA PHE A 26 -20.36 7.97 25.53
C PHE A 26 -20.67 8.47 24.10
N GLY A 27 -21.75 9.24 23.90
CA GLY A 27 -22.02 9.95 22.64
C GLY A 27 -22.65 9.13 21.50
N LEU A 28 -23.11 7.90 21.75
CA LEU A 28 -23.78 7.06 20.73
C LEU A 28 -25.27 7.41 20.60
N ARG A 29 -25.82 7.41 19.37
CA ARG A 29 -27.27 7.62 19.12
C ARG A 29 -28.05 6.33 19.38
N GLY A 30 -29.21 6.42 20.04
CA GLY A 30 -29.99 5.25 20.48
C GLY A 30 -30.47 4.31 19.36
N SER A 31 -30.44 4.72 18.09
CA SER A 31 -30.77 3.89 16.93
C SER A 31 -29.65 2.94 16.49
N ASP A 32 -28.42 3.16 16.98
CA ASP A 32 -27.22 2.48 16.48
C ASP A 32 -26.81 1.28 17.35
N ILE A 33 -27.62 0.94 18.37
CA ILE A 33 -27.28 0.01 19.45
C ILE A 33 -28.19 -1.22 19.42
N GLN A 34 -27.61 -2.42 19.21
CA GLN A 34 -28.25 -3.70 19.53
C GLN A 34 -27.70 -4.25 20.86
N ASN A 35 -28.60 -4.56 21.80
CA ASN A 35 -28.26 -5.20 23.07
C ASN A 35 -27.95 -6.69 22.84
N LEU A 36 -26.69 -7.08 23.01
CA LEU A 36 -26.22 -8.45 22.82
C LEU A 36 -26.14 -9.28 24.11
N ARG A 37 -26.57 -8.74 25.28
CA ARG A 37 -26.67 -9.57 26.49
C ARG A 37 -27.75 -10.63 26.25
N ALA A 38 -27.36 -11.90 26.26
CA ALA A 38 -28.30 -12.95 26.59
C ALA A 38 -28.88 -12.61 27.97
N GLU A 39 -30.21 -12.69 28.12
CA GLU A 39 -30.81 -12.51 29.45
C GLU A 39 -30.10 -13.45 30.43
N PRO A 40 -29.63 -12.92 31.58
CA PRO A 40 -28.89 -13.74 32.53
C PRO A 40 -29.75 -14.93 32.91
N VAL A 41 -29.26 -16.14 32.65
CA VAL A 41 -29.91 -17.37 33.12
C VAL A 41 -29.97 -17.24 34.65
N PRO A 42 -31.17 -17.24 35.27
CA PRO A 42 -31.28 -17.01 36.70
C PRO A 42 -30.63 -18.18 37.43
N GLY A 43 -29.42 -17.96 37.93
CA GLY A 43 -28.69 -18.84 38.83
C GLY A 43 -28.40 -18.11 40.14
N PRO A 44 -28.23 -18.84 41.26
CA PRO A 44 -27.81 -18.21 42.50
C PRO A 44 -26.47 -17.48 42.29
N PRO A 45 -26.25 -16.33 42.95
CA PRO A 45 -24.97 -15.65 42.87
C PRO A 45 -23.86 -16.60 43.33
N ALA A 46 -22.79 -16.69 42.53
CA ALA A 46 -21.63 -17.51 42.86
C ALA A 46 -21.11 -17.13 44.26
N THR A 47 -20.88 -18.13 45.09
CA THR A 47 -20.39 -17.93 46.46
C THR A 47 -18.91 -17.53 46.46
N PRO A 48 -18.38 -16.84 47.49
CA PRO A 48 -17.00 -16.36 47.53
C PRO A 48 -15.91 -17.43 47.29
N ASP A 49 -16.23 -18.71 47.52
CA ASP A 49 -15.32 -19.84 47.30
C ASP A 49 -15.29 -20.32 45.83
N GLU A 50 -16.26 -19.89 45.02
CA GLU A 50 -16.32 -20.15 43.56
C GLU A 50 -15.66 -19.02 42.75
N TRP A 51 -15.30 -17.92 43.40
CA TRP A 51 -14.60 -16.77 42.83
C TRP A 51 -13.09 -17.01 42.67
N GLY A 52 -12.72 -18.12 42.03
CA GLY A 52 -11.34 -18.42 41.68
C GLY A 52 -10.72 -17.27 40.87
N PHE A 53 -9.76 -16.55 41.46
CA PHE A 53 -8.85 -15.58 40.82
C PHE A 53 -9.47 -14.37 40.06
N THR A 54 -10.79 -14.25 39.92
CA THR A 54 -11.46 -13.24 39.09
C THR A 54 -12.01 -12.05 39.87
N SER A 55 -12.14 -12.13 41.20
CA SER A 55 -12.62 -10.99 41.99
C SER A 55 -11.62 -9.84 42.01
N PRO A 56 -12.08 -8.60 41.80
CA PRO A 56 -11.24 -7.45 42.00
C PRO A 56 -10.82 -7.33 43.46
N THR A 57 -9.58 -6.93 43.69
CA THR A 57 -9.14 -6.48 45.00
C THR A 57 -9.77 -5.12 45.32
N ALA A 58 -9.49 -4.59 46.52
CA ALA A 58 -9.90 -3.24 46.92
C ALA A 58 -9.52 -2.15 45.89
N ASP A 59 -8.51 -2.42 45.04
CA ASP A 59 -7.99 -1.51 44.02
C ASP A 59 -8.69 -1.64 42.66
N GLY A 60 -9.72 -2.48 42.54
CA GLY A 60 -10.48 -2.67 41.29
C GLY A 60 -9.74 -3.48 40.21
N VAL A 61 -8.79 -4.33 40.61
CA VAL A 61 -7.95 -5.15 39.73
C VAL A 61 -8.00 -6.61 40.20
N CYS A 62 -8.24 -7.58 39.33
CA CYS A 62 -8.28 -8.99 39.72
C CYS A 62 -6.88 -9.54 40.05
N LYS A 63 -6.81 -10.62 40.83
CA LYS A 63 -5.53 -11.23 41.26
C LYS A 63 -4.61 -11.55 40.09
N TYR A 64 -5.19 -11.92 38.94
CA TYR A 64 -4.42 -12.17 37.74
C TYR A 64 -3.76 -10.90 37.18
N CYS A 65 -4.54 -9.84 37.00
CA CYS A 65 -4.02 -8.55 36.55
C CYS A 65 -3.01 -7.96 37.56
N GLN A 66 -3.13 -8.25 38.85
CA GLN A 66 -2.11 -7.90 39.84
C GLN A 66 -0.78 -8.63 39.62
N LEU A 67 -0.82 -9.90 39.21
CA LEU A 67 0.40 -10.65 38.85
C LEU A 67 1.05 -10.08 37.57
N MET A 68 0.26 -9.62 36.62
CA MET A 68 0.77 -8.93 35.42
C MET A 68 1.47 -7.60 35.76
N LEU A 69 1.01 -6.92 36.80
CA LEU A 69 1.55 -5.64 37.26
C LEU A 69 2.68 -5.80 38.30
N HIS A 70 3.11 -7.03 38.57
CA HIS A 70 4.24 -7.32 39.45
C HIS A 70 5.56 -6.83 38.81
N PRO A 71 6.59 -6.48 39.60
CA PRO A 71 7.88 -6.05 39.04
C PRO A 71 8.57 -7.10 38.17
N ASP A 72 8.41 -8.38 38.46
CA ASP A 72 8.94 -9.48 37.65
C ASP A 72 7.79 -10.42 37.26
N PRO A 73 6.98 -10.05 36.26
CA PRO A 73 5.90 -10.92 35.80
C PRO A 73 6.50 -12.05 34.93
N PRO A 74 5.92 -13.27 34.96
CA PRO A 74 6.28 -14.29 33.97
C PRO A 74 6.03 -13.76 32.55
N GLN A 75 6.94 -14.08 31.60
CA GLN A 75 6.87 -13.54 30.23
C GLN A 75 5.59 -13.92 29.48
N LEU A 76 5.06 -15.11 29.75
CA LEU A 76 3.81 -15.62 29.20
C LEU A 76 2.92 -16.04 30.36
N ILE A 77 1.74 -15.45 30.44
CA ILE A 77 0.76 -15.81 31.44
C ILE A 77 -0.60 -16.00 30.73
N GLN A 78 -1.30 -17.09 31.04
CA GLN A 78 -2.66 -17.37 30.55
C GLN A 78 -3.72 -16.59 31.35
N HIS A 79 -4.30 -15.53 30.80
CA HIS A 79 -5.03 -14.47 31.54
C HIS A 79 -6.43 -14.83 31.94
N GLN A 80 -7.24 -15.19 30.96
CA GLN A 80 -8.56 -15.74 31.19
C GLN A 80 -8.67 -17.03 30.40
N PRO A 81 -9.46 -18.00 30.88
CA PRO A 81 -9.65 -19.26 30.17
C PRO A 81 -10.20 -19.03 28.76
N ASN A 82 -10.86 -17.88 28.51
CA ASN A 82 -11.24 -17.43 27.19
C ASN A 82 -11.69 -15.95 27.10
N ILE A 83 -11.99 -15.51 25.87
CA ILE A 83 -12.46 -14.17 25.53
C ILE A 83 -13.75 -13.77 26.24
N MET A 84 -14.70 -14.70 26.46
CA MET A 84 -15.95 -14.38 27.16
C MET A 84 -15.71 -14.14 28.66
N HIS A 85 -14.83 -14.91 29.30
CA HIS A 85 -14.44 -14.67 30.69
C HIS A 85 -13.66 -13.36 30.84
N LEU A 86 -12.89 -12.97 29.83
CA LEU A 86 -12.24 -11.65 29.78
C LEU A 86 -13.25 -10.51 29.69
N ILE A 87 -14.23 -10.61 28.79
CA ILE A 87 -15.33 -9.63 28.66
C ILE A 87 -16.11 -9.53 29.97
N ASN A 88 -16.53 -10.66 30.54
CA ASN A 88 -17.28 -10.70 31.79
C ASN A 88 -16.45 -10.14 32.97
N SER A 89 -15.14 -10.35 32.97
CA SER A 89 -14.25 -9.80 34.00
C SER A 89 -14.05 -8.29 33.84
N GLY A 90 -14.32 -7.70 32.68
CA GLY A 90 -14.22 -6.25 32.45
C GLY A 90 -15.23 -5.44 33.28
N ASP A 91 -16.35 -6.03 33.69
CA ASP A 91 -17.33 -5.36 34.55
C ASP A 91 -16.84 -5.19 36.00
N THR A 92 -15.81 -5.94 36.40
CA THR A 92 -15.31 -5.96 37.78
C THR A 92 -13.83 -5.63 37.92
N CYS A 93 -13.01 -5.83 36.87
CA CYS A 93 -11.59 -5.53 36.85
C CYS A 93 -11.26 -4.51 35.76
N SER A 94 -10.67 -3.38 36.16
CA SER A 94 -10.27 -2.30 35.26
C SER A 94 -9.26 -2.72 34.19
N THR A 95 -8.25 -3.52 34.54
CA THR A 95 -7.28 -4.07 33.57
C THR A 95 -7.93 -5.09 32.63
N CYS A 96 -8.90 -5.89 33.10
CA CYS A 96 -9.71 -6.73 32.21
C CYS A 96 -10.59 -5.89 31.29
N LYS A 97 -11.13 -4.77 31.79
CA LYS A 97 -11.95 -3.84 31.01
C LYS A 97 -11.13 -3.20 29.90
N TRP A 98 -9.89 -2.83 30.21
CA TRP A 98 -8.91 -2.36 29.25
C TRP A 98 -8.66 -3.38 28.12
N LEU A 99 -8.40 -4.64 28.48
CA LEU A 99 -8.20 -5.73 27.52
C LEU A 99 -9.46 -6.04 26.70
N GLU A 100 -10.64 -5.99 27.32
CA GLU A 100 -11.93 -6.13 26.65
C GLU A 100 -12.13 -5.04 25.58
N VAL A 101 -11.97 -3.77 25.94
CA VAL A 101 -12.10 -2.63 25.02
C VAL A 101 -11.10 -2.76 23.87
N SER A 102 -9.88 -3.20 24.18
CA SER A 102 -8.85 -3.47 23.17
C SER A 102 -9.31 -4.57 22.20
N LEU A 103 -9.80 -5.71 22.67
CA LEU A 103 -10.28 -6.79 21.80
C LEU A 103 -11.51 -6.40 20.98
N GLN A 104 -12.47 -5.67 21.57
CA GLN A 104 -13.67 -5.21 20.88
C GLN A 104 -13.36 -4.25 19.72
N ARG A 105 -12.31 -3.42 19.85
CA ARG A 105 -11.97 -2.41 18.83
C ARG A 105 -10.97 -2.91 17.78
N GLY A 106 -9.94 -3.64 18.17
CA GLY A 106 -8.87 -4.05 17.24
C GLY A 106 -9.08 -5.41 16.59
N ALA A 107 -10.03 -6.19 17.09
CA ALA A 107 -10.27 -7.57 16.67
C ALA A 107 -11.76 -7.86 16.46
N THR A 108 -12.50 -6.92 15.87
CA THR A 108 -13.93 -7.11 15.50
C THR A 108 -14.14 -8.36 14.65
N SER A 109 -13.17 -8.70 13.79
CA SER A 109 -13.16 -9.96 13.04
C SER A 109 -12.97 -11.19 13.94
N VAL A 110 -12.14 -11.13 14.99
CA VAL A 110 -11.91 -12.25 15.90
C VAL A 110 -13.14 -12.57 16.73
N LEU A 111 -13.87 -11.55 17.20
CA LEU A 111 -15.17 -11.72 17.87
C LEU A 111 -16.22 -12.32 16.92
N ALA A 112 -16.25 -11.88 15.66
CA ALA A 112 -17.16 -12.43 14.65
C ALA A 112 -16.79 -13.88 14.25
N GLU A 113 -15.51 -14.20 14.11
CA GLU A 113 -15.01 -15.55 13.82
C GLU A 113 -15.21 -16.50 15.00
N PHE A 114 -15.04 -16.02 16.23
CA PHE A 114 -15.38 -16.74 17.45
C PHE A 114 -16.87 -17.09 17.50
N GLN A 115 -17.75 -16.11 17.23
CA GLN A 115 -19.21 -16.33 17.18
C GLN A 115 -19.66 -17.29 16.07
N ARG A 116 -18.88 -17.40 14.99
CA ARG A 116 -19.09 -18.37 13.91
C ARG A 116 -18.56 -19.77 14.21
N GLY A 117 -17.97 -19.98 15.39
CA GLY A 117 -17.43 -21.29 15.80
C GLY A 117 -16.18 -21.68 15.03
N ASN A 118 -15.31 -20.71 14.71
CA ASN A 118 -14.08 -20.99 13.99
C ASN A 118 -13.20 -22.03 14.75
N PRO A 119 -12.85 -23.17 14.13
CA PRO A 119 -12.11 -24.26 14.77
C PRO A 119 -10.65 -23.93 15.15
N GLU A 120 -10.14 -22.76 14.74
CA GLU A 120 -8.86 -22.23 15.21
C GLU A 120 -8.98 -21.46 16.53
N LEU A 121 -10.18 -20.95 16.85
CA LEU A 121 -10.50 -20.17 18.05
C LEU A 121 -11.24 -21.00 19.12
N CYS A 122 -11.93 -22.06 18.68
CA CYS A 122 -12.63 -23.03 19.50
C CYS A 122 -11.94 -24.40 19.40
N ASP A 123 -11.95 -25.18 20.46
CA ASP A 123 -11.55 -26.59 20.42
C ASP A 123 -12.64 -27.45 19.77
N GLU A 124 -12.36 -28.75 19.63
CA GLU A 124 -13.25 -29.75 19.02
C GLU A 124 -14.62 -29.88 19.71
N ASN A 125 -14.76 -29.32 20.92
CA ASN A 125 -15.98 -29.31 21.73
C ASN A 125 -16.67 -27.92 21.76
N ASN A 126 -16.25 -27.00 20.90
CA ASN A 126 -16.73 -25.62 20.85
C ASN A 126 -16.37 -24.76 22.10
N PHE A 127 -15.38 -25.19 22.90
CA PHE A 127 -14.81 -24.37 23.96
C PHE A 127 -13.67 -23.52 23.40
N SER A 128 -13.80 -22.22 23.58
CA SER A 128 -12.75 -21.22 23.32
C SER A 128 -11.36 -21.60 23.85
N ARG A 129 -10.33 -21.41 23.03
CA ARG A 129 -8.92 -21.50 23.45
C ARG A 129 -8.52 -20.37 24.42
N PRO A 130 -7.46 -20.52 25.24
CA PRO A 130 -7.06 -19.53 26.23
C PRO A 130 -6.53 -18.21 25.66
N VAL A 131 -6.77 -17.10 26.38
CA VAL A 131 -6.15 -15.80 26.08
C VAL A 131 -4.81 -15.71 26.82
N THR A 132 -3.70 -15.80 26.09
CA THR A 132 -2.36 -15.54 26.63
C THR A 132 -1.98 -14.08 26.42
N VAL A 133 -1.44 -13.41 27.44
CA VAL A 133 -0.94 -12.02 27.37
C VAL A 133 0.58 -12.07 27.45
N GLU A 134 1.28 -11.46 26.50
CA GLU A 134 2.74 -11.29 26.53
C GLU A 134 3.08 -9.87 26.98
N LEU A 135 3.82 -9.72 28.08
CA LEU A 135 4.11 -8.42 28.68
C LEU A 135 5.57 -8.03 28.46
N THR A 136 5.80 -6.86 27.86
CA THR A 136 7.14 -6.25 27.80
C THR A 136 7.19 -5.08 28.79
N LYS A 137 7.88 -5.27 29.93
CA LYS A 137 7.92 -4.29 31.03
C LYS A 137 9.03 -3.25 30.82
N HIS A 138 8.73 -1.98 31.10
CA HIS A 138 9.73 -0.97 31.50
C HIS A 138 9.14 -0.07 32.60
N GLU A 139 9.95 0.23 33.63
CA GLU A 139 9.46 0.65 34.94
C GLU A 139 8.96 2.11 35.04
N LYS A 140 7.81 2.25 35.72
CA LYS A 140 7.11 3.47 36.20
C LYS A 140 6.32 4.26 35.14
N TYR A 141 5.00 4.04 35.11
CA TYR A 141 4.03 4.71 34.24
C TYR A 141 3.90 6.21 34.52
N ILE A 142 3.76 7.05 33.48
CA ILE A 142 3.21 8.41 33.59
C ILE A 142 2.49 8.83 32.27
N MET A 143 1.26 8.32 32.08
CA MET A 143 0.21 8.56 31.04
C MET A 143 0.43 8.22 29.54
N ALA A 144 -0.31 7.21 29.05
CA ALA A 144 -0.39 6.60 27.70
C ALA A 144 0.14 5.13 27.59
N VAL A 145 -0.76 4.18 27.31
CA VAL A 145 -0.43 2.77 26.99
C VAL A 145 -0.83 2.45 25.55
N GLY A 146 0.12 1.98 24.71
CA GLY A 146 -0.10 1.52 23.33
C GLY A 146 -0.07 -0.01 23.17
N TRP A 147 -0.91 -0.61 22.31
CA TRP A 147 -0.97 -2.07 22.02
C TRP A 147 -0.18 -2.49 20.77
N VAL A 148 0.93 -3.24 20.84
CA VAL A 148 1.46 -3.93 19.62
C VAL A 148 0.91 -5.36 19.61
N GLY A 149 0.11 -5.74 18.63
CA GLY A 149 -0.21 -7.15 18.41
C GLY A 149 -0.37 -7.48 16.94
N ASP A 150 0.27 -8.56 16.51
CA ASP A 150 0.15 -9.06 15.14
C ASP A 150 -1.32 -9.38 14.85
N ARG A 151 -1.87 -8.83 13.74
CA ARG A 151 -3.22 -9.15 13.26
C ARG A 151 -3.34 -10.63 12.87
N GLN A 152 -2.23 -11.34 12.69
CA GLN A 152 -2.21 -12.79 12.47
C GLN A 152 -2.08 -13.51 13.82
N LEU A 153 -3.21 -14.02 14.30
CA LEU A 153 -3.28 -14.89 15.47
C LEU A 153 -2.30 -16.07 15.29
N TYR A 154 -1.30 -16.19 16.15
CA TYR A 154 -0.53 -17.42 16.25
C TYR A 154 -1.44 -18.52 16.82
N THR A 155 -1.91 -19.36 15.90
CA THR A 155 -2.59 -20.61 16.21
C THR A 155 -1.67 -21.43 17.11
N ASN A 156 -2.14 -21.67 18.34
CA ASN A 156 -1.52 -22.44 19.45
C ASN A 156 -0.79 -21.67 20.57
N GLY A 157 -0.74 -20.33 20.57
CA GLY A 157 0.00 -19.56 21.60
C GLY A 157 -0.80 -18.57 22.48
N GLY A 158 -1.96 -18.10 22.04
CA GLY A 158 -2.76 -17.03 22.66
C GLY A 158 -2.65 -15.68 21.93
N ILE A 159 -3.15 -14.58 22.53
CA ILE A 159 -3.27 -13.26 21.87
C ILE A 159 -2.15 -12.32 22.37
N PRO A 160 -1.03 -12.13 21.64
CA PRO A 160 0.03 -11.24 22.10
C PRO A 160 -0.47 -9.79 22.26
N LEU A 161 -0.15 -9.16 23.39
CA LEU A 161 -0.60 -7.81 23.76
C LEU A 161 0.60 -7.00 24.30
N THR A 162 1.31 -6.30 23.42
CA THR A 162 2.46 -5.48 23.85
C THR A 162 1.98 -4.14 24.43
N ILE A 163 2.58 -3.67 25.53
CA ILE A 163 2.21 -2.41 26.21
C ILE A 163 3.35 -1.39 26.03
N SER A 164 3.12 -0.33 25.24
CA SER A 164 4.04 0.80 25.07
C SER A 164 3.74 1.88 26.13
N SER A 165 4.71 2.23 26.98
CA SER A 165 4.49 3.13 28.13
C SER A 165 5.10 4.54 27.98
N PRO A 166 4.69 5.52 28.81
CA PRO A 166 4.94 6.95 28.63
C PRO A 166 6.37 7.42 28.85
N SER A 167 7.15 6.66 29.62
CA SER A 167 8.59 6.92 29.73
C SER A 167 9.30 6.83 28.38
N ARG A 168 8.69 6.13 27.41
CA ARG A 168 9.10 6.07 26.00
C ARG A 168 8.49 7.19 25.13
N LEU A 169 7.36 7.79 25.54
CA LEU A 169 6.64 8.84 24.80
C LEU A 169 7.12 10.26 25.18
N GLY A 170 7.54 10.52 26.42
CA GLY A 170 8.06 11.83 26.83
C GLY A 170 7.08 12.97 26.50
N SER A 171 7.53 13.97 25.71
CA SER A 171 6.69 15.08 25.26
C SER A 171 5.53 14.66 24.34
N LEU A 172 5.58 13.47 23.74
CA LEU A 172 4.55 12.96 22.85
C LEU A 172 3.21 12.72 23.55
N ALA A 173 3.20 12.42 24.86
CA ALA A 173 1.98 12.22 25.64
C ALA A 173 1.08 13.47 25.70
N SER A 174 1.63 14.66 25.37
CA SER A 174 0.87 15.91 25.27
C SER A 174 0.16 16.10 23.92
N ARG A 175 0.43 15.23 22.92
CA ARG A 175 -0.23 15.31 21.62
C ARG A 175 -1.69 14.93 21.75
N ARG A 176 -2.55 15.57 20.96
CA ARG A 176 -4.00 15.29 20.87
C ARG A 176 -4.31 13.81 20.65
N PHE A 177 -3.39 13.07 20.03
CA PHE A 177 -3.48 11.64 19.84
C PHE A 177 -3.68 10.81 21.13
N TRP A 178 -3.03 11.25 22.21
CA TRP A 178 -2.97 10.58 23.50
C TRP A 178 -3.90 11.20 24.56
N ILE A 179 -4.57 12.30 24.22
CA ILE A 179 -5.53 12.98 25.10
C ILE A 179 -6.80 12.13 25.22
N PRO A 180 -7.34 11.98 26.45
CA PRO A 180 -8.64 11.34 26.68
C PRO A 180 -9.76 11.91 25.82
N HIS A 181 -10.65 11.05 25.32
CA HIS A 181 -11.75 11.49 24.47
C HIS A 181 -12.66 12.56 25.13
N ASP A 182 -12.88 12.47 26.44
CA ASP A 182 -13.66 13.40 27.25
C ASP A 182 -12.94 14.72 27.58
N GLU A 183 -11.61 14.76 27.42
CA GLU A 183 -10.79 15.98 27.54
C GLU A 183 -10.50 16.62 26.17
N LEU A 184 -10.95 16.01 25.06
CA LEU A 184 -10.86 16.63 23.75
C LEU A 184 -11.81 17.83 23.70
N ASP A 185 -11.23 19.02 23.68
CA ASP A 185 -12.00 20.23 23.44
C ASP A 185 -12.56 20.22 22.00
N GLU A 186 -13.85 19.95 21.87
CA GLU A 186 -14.58 20.00 20.60
C GLU A 186 -14.60 21.41 20.00
N SER A 187 -14.36 22.45 20.81
CA SER A 187 -14.32 23.85 20.36
C SER A 187 -13.00 24.26 19.67
N GLU A 188 -11.96 23.43 19.75
CA GLU A 188 -10.67 23.66 19.09
C GLU A 188 -10.32 22.55 18.08
N PRO A 189 -11.11 22.39 17.00
CA PRO A 189 -10.87 21.35 16.00
C PRO A 189 -9.50 21.50 15.31
N PHE A 190 -8.98 22.73 15.19
CA PHE A 190 -7.71 23.06 14.52
C PHE A 190 -6.44 22.56 15.24
N LYS A 191 -6.51 22.22 16.54
CA LYS A 191 -5.35 21.72 17.30
C LYS A 191 -4.75 20.43 16.76
N ARG A 192 -5.52 19.64 16.00
CA ARG A 192 -4.99 18.40 15.38
C ARG A 192 -4.07 18.75 14.21
N GLN A 193 -4.45 19.76 13.42
CA GLN A 193 -3.74 20.24 12.24
C GLN A 193 -2.39 20.88 12.60
N ASP A 194 -2.17 21.30 13.85
CA ASP A 194 -0.89 21.79 14.35
C ASP A 194 0.26 20.81 14.06
N ILE A 195 -0.03 19.51 14.02
CA ILE A 195 0.96 18.48 13.70
C ILE A 195 1.53 18.62 12.27
N LEU A 196 0.72 19.13 11.32
CA LEU A 196 1.15 19.37 9.94
C LEU A 196 2.22 20.47 9.90
N LYS A 197 2.01 21.56 10.64
CA LYS A 197 2.99 22.65 10.77
C LYS A 197 4.25 22.18 11.49
N MET A 198 4.08 21.40 12.56
CA MET A 198 5.20 20.83 13.32
C MET A 198 6.08 19.98 12.42
N TRP A 199 5.51 19.00 11.70
CA TRP A 199 6.27 18.14 10.80
C TRP A 199 6.93 18.90 9.66
N LEU A 200 6.23 19.86 9.05
CA LEU A 200 6.79 20.67 7.99
C LEU A 200 7.99 21.48 8.49
N ASN A 201 7.84 22.18 9.62
CA ASN A 201 8.91 22.97 10.24
C ASN A 201 10.12 22.11 10.66
N GLU A 202 9.89 20.93 11.23
CA GLU A 202 10.96 20.00 11.58
C GLU A 202 11.72 19.54 10.32
N CYS A 203 10.98 19.22 9.25
CA CYS A 203 11.57 18.81 7.97
C CYS A 203 12.44 19.89 7.31
N GLU A 204 12.09 21.18 7.45
CA GLU A 204 12.90 22.28 6.92
C GLU A 204 14.32 22.34 7.53
N ASN A 205 14.53 21.69 8.68
CA ASN A 205 15.82 21.64 9.36
C ASN A 205 16.59 20.33 9.15
N HIS A 206 16.01 19.35 8.44
CA HIS A 206 16.70 18.09 8.16
C HIS A 206 17.80 18.30 7.10
N GLU A 207 19.06 18.03 7.47
CA GLU A 207 20.21 18.16 6.58
C GLU A 207 20.01 17.37 5.27
N GLN A 208 19.50 16.15 5.37
CA GLN A 208 19.28 15.30 4.22
C GLN A 208 18.15 15.83 3.32
N CYS A 209 17.04 16.36 3.87
CA CYS A 209 16.01 17.03 3.06
C CYS A 209 16.51 18.30 2.36
N ILE A 210 17.32 19.12 3.04
CA ILE A 210 17.93 20.33 2.45
C ILE A 210 18.83 19.96 1.26
N LYS A 211 19.53 18.82 1.35
CA LYS A 211 20.46 18.35 0.31
C LYS A 211 19.79 17.70 -0.89
N SER A 212 18.72 16.91 -0.70
CA SER A 212 18.09 16.15 -1.80
C SER A 212 16.87 16.79 -2.42
N LEU A 213 16.14 17.64 -1.69
CA LEU A 213 14.91 18.22 -2.23
C LEU A 213 15.21 19.45 -3.09
N PRO A 214 14.42 19.67 -4.17
CA PRO A 214 14.45 20.93 -4.90
C PRO A 214 14.02 22.09 -4.00
N ASN A 215 14.30 23.32 -4.43
CA ASN A 215 13.79 24.52 -3.75
C ASN A 215 12.27 24.66 -3.95
N THR A 216 11.51 23.91 -3.15
CA THR A 216 10.04 23.88 -3.19
C THR A 216 9.35 25.20 -2.81
N LYS A 217 10.08 26.18 -2.25
CA LYS A 217 9.55 27.52 -1.94
C LYS A 217 9.51 28.44 -3.17
N GLU A 218 10.34 28.14 -4.17
CA GLU A 218 10.43 28.87 -5.43
C GLU A 218 10.41 27.88 -6.61
N ALA A 219 9.61 26.82 -6.49
CA ALA A 219 9.53 25.81 -7.53
C ALA A 219 8.71 26.31 -8.71
N LYS A 220 9.04 25.84 -9.92
CA LYS A 220 8.27 26.11 -11.12
C LYS A 220 6.82 25.64 -10.90
N LEU A 221 5.87 26.54 -11.11
CA LEU A 221 4.45 26.21 -10.96
C LEU A 221 3.99 25.31 -12.12
N PRO A 222 3.00 24.42 -11.88
CA PRO A 222 2.28 23.72 -12.94
C PRO A 222 1.61 24.70 -13.92
N THR A 223 1.22 24.21 -15.10
CA THR A 223 0.53 25.03 -16.13
C THR A 223 -0.68 25.77 -15.57
N ARG A 224 -1.40 25.11 -14.65
CA ARG A 224 -2.54 25.67 -13.93
C ARG A 224 -2.49 25.29 -12.46
N VAL A 225 -2.92 26.20 -11.60
CA VAL A 225 -3.05 26.02 -10.14
C VAL A 225 -4.33 26.68 -9.65
N LEU A 226 -4.86 26.21 -8.53
CA LEU A 226 -5.84 26.97 -7.77
C LEU A 226 -5.11 28.07 -6.99
N ASP A 227 -5.54 29.30 -7.19
CA ASP A 227 -5.07 30.47 -6.47
C ASP A 227 -6.01 30.78 -5.30
N LEU A 228 -5.45 30.73 -4.09
CA LEU A 228 -6.14 31.00 -2.83
C LEU A 228 -5.69 32.32 -2.18
N SER A 229 -4.92 33.16 -2.89
CA SER A 229 -4.29 34.37 -2.34
C SER A 229 -5.26 35.44 -1.83
N GLU A 230 -6.52 35.41 -2.28
CA GLU A 230 -7.59 36.28 -1.78
C GLU A 230 -8.26 35.75 -0.50
N SER A 231 -7.89 34.55 -0.05
CA SER A 231 -8.36 33.95 1.20
C SER A 231 -7.41 34.28 2.36
N VAL A 232 -7.96 34.34 3.57
CA VAL A 232 -7.16 34.33 4.80
C VAL A 232 -6.76 32.91 5.17
N ASP A 233 -5.58 32.72 5.79
CA ASP A 233 -5.05 31.40 6.15
C ASP A 233 -6.01 30.56 7.02
N ILE A 234 -6.80 31.21 7.88
CA ILE A 234 -7.80 30.56 8.74
C ILE A 234 -9.09 31.40 8.68
N PRO A 235 -10.00 31.13 7.72
CA PRO A 235 -11.24 31.89 7.59
C PRO A 235 -12.23 31.50 8.70
N SER A 236 -12.88 32.51 9.29
CA SER A 236 -13.91 32.28 10.31
C SER A 236 -15.24 31.79 9.71
N ASP A 237 -15.52 32.16 8.45
CA ASP A 237 -16.63 31.64 7.65
C ASP A 237 -16.06 31.05 6.34
N PRO A 238 -16.33 29.77 6.01
CA PRO A 238 -15.89 29.18 4.75
C PRO A 238 -16.37 29.93 3.49
N LYS A 239 -17.41 30.77 3.57
CA LYS A 239 -17.86 31.63 2.45
C LYS A 239 -16.85 32.71 2.05
N ASP A 240 -15.92 33.03 2.95
CA ASP A 240 -14.86 33.99 2.69
C ASP A 240 -13.70 33.37 1.89
N ILE A 241 -13.69 32.04 1.72
CA ILE A 241 -12.71 31.36 0.88
C ILE A 241 -12.95 31.73 -0.58
N LYS A 242 -11.93 32.27 -1.23
CA LYS A 242 -11.90 32.62 -2.65
C LYS A 242 -10.95 31.67 -3.37
N ILE A 243 -11.49 31.00 -4.38
CA ILE A 243 -10.81 29.96 -5.15
C ILE A 243 -10.93 30.34 -6.62
N LYS A 244 -9.80 30.47 -7.30
CA LYS A 244 -9.77 30.72 -8.75
C LYS A 244 -8.82 29.76 -9.42
N LEU A 245 -9.24 29.14 -10.51
CA LEU A 245 -8.31 28.44 -11.39
C LEU A 245 -7.46 29.48 -12.12
N ARG A 246 -6.15 29.33 -12.08
CA ARG A 246 -5.21 30.29 -12.63
C ARG A 246 -4.26 29.61 -13.59
N GLU A 247 -4.10 30.18 -14.78
CA GLU A 247 -3.04 29.83 -15.72
C GLU A 247 -1.75 30.56 -15.33
N THR A 248 -0.65 29.81 -15.29
CA THR A 248 0.68 30.34 -14.95
C THR A 248 1.42 30.76 -16.21
N TRP A 249 2.36 31.70 -16.08
CA TRP A 249 3.24 32.05 -17.20
C TRP A 249 4.50 31.18 -17.22
N GLU A 250 5.18 31.14 -18.37
CA GLU A 250 6.39 30.35 -18.51
C GLU A 250 7.49 30.78 -17.52
N GLY A 251 7.96 29.83 -16.73
CA GLY A 251 9.00 30.07 -15.72
C GLY A 251 8.47 30.70 -14.42
N GLU A 252 7.16 30.84 -14.25
CA GLU A 252 6.59 31.27 -12.98
C GLU A 252 6.94 30.30 -11.85
N THR A 253 7.29 30.84 -10.68
CA THR A 253 7.69 30.08 -9.50
C THR A 253 6.83 30.42 -8.29
N GLY A 254 6.58 29.44 -7.43
CA GLY A 254 5.93 29.66 -6.15
C GLY A 254 5.80 28.39 -5.31
N THR A 255 5.42 28.56 -4.05
CA THR A 255 5.11 27.46 -3.12
C THR A 255 3.69 26.98 -3.36
N TYR A 256 3.51 25.66 -3.57
CA TYR A 256 2.18 25.06 -3.73
C TYR A 256 2.09 23.70 -3.03
N THR A 257 0.86 23.30 -2.69
CA THR A 257 0.52 21.93 -2.29
C THR A 257 -0.06 21.15 -3.47
N ALA A 258 0.03 19.83 -3.44
CA ALA A 258 -0.63 18.95 -4.40
C ALA A 258 -1.55 17.97 -3.68
N LEU A 259 -2.70 17.64 -4.27
CA LEU A 259 -3.60 16.59 -3.77
C LEU A 259 -3.36 15.27 -4.52
N SER A 260 -3.24 14.19 -3.76
CA SER A 260 -3.33 12.82 -4.26
C SER A 260 -4.59 12.17 -3.69
N TYR A 261 -5.56 11.79 -4.53
CA TYR A 261 -6.85 11.28 -4.06
C TYR A 261 -7.52 10.29 -5.04
N CYS A 262 -8.49 9.54 -4.52
CA CYS A 262 -9.36 8.71 -5.33
C CYS A 262 -10.54 9.51 -5.87
N TRP A 263 -10.72 9.48 -7.19
CA TRP A 263 -11.90 10.05 -7.83
C TRP A 263 -13.19 9.26 -7.53
N GLY A 264 -13.05 8.00 -7.11
CA GLY A 264 -14.18 7.12 -6.84
C GLY A 264 -14.86 6.61 -8.11
N ALA A 265 -15.67 5.56 -7.94
CA ALA A 265 -16.35 4.88 -9.04
C ALA A 265 -17.57 5.65 -9.59
N ASN A 266 -18.13 6.61 -8.82
CA ASN A 266 -19.29 7.39 -9.22
C ASN A 266 -18.86 8.67 -9.97
N PRO A 267 -19.11 8.79 -11.29
CA PRO A 267 -18.72 9.96 -12.07
C PRO A 267 -19.42 11.25 -11.66
N ASP A 268 -20.60 11.16 -11.03
CA ASP A 268 -21.36 12.33 -10.58
C ASP A 268 -20.64 13.10 -9.45
N LEU A 269 -19.69 12.44 -8.77
CA LEU A 269 -18.87 13.03 -7.71
C LEU A 269 -17.58 13.68 -8.25
N HIS A 270 -17.32 13.57 -9.55
CA HIS A 270 -16.10 14.09 -10.17
C HIS A 270 -16.24 15.58 -10.45
N PHE A 271 -15.99 16.40 -9.42
CA PHE A 271 -15.88 17.85 -9.62
C PHE A 271 -14.59 18.18 -10.37
N LYS A 272 -14.74 18.63 -11.62
CA LYS A 272 -13.63 18.73 -12.58
C LYS A 272 -13.74 19.92 -13.53
N THR A 273 -12.59 20.33 -14.06
CA THR A 273 -12.49 21.34 -15.11
C THR A 273 -12.66 20.69 -16.49
N THR A 274 -13.55 21.28 -17.30
CA THR A 274 -13.78 20.95 -18.70
C THR A 274 -13.64 22.21 -19.54
N SER A 275 -13.58 22.05 -20.85
CA SER A 275 -13.51 23.16 -21.79
C SER A 275 -14.69 24.13 -21.64
N GLU A 276 -15.86 23.62 -21.24
CA GLU A 276 -17.09 24.41 -21.03
C GLU A 276 -17.03 25.27 -19.76
N ASN A 277 -16.47 24.76 -18.66
CA ASN A 277 -16.47 25.45 -17.36
C ASN A 277 -15.14 26.14 -17.02
N LEU A 278 -14.12 26.04 -17.88
CA LEU A 278 -12.79 26.61 -17.68
C LEU A 278 -12.83 28.10 -17.29
N GLU A 279 -13.51 28.93 -18.08
CA GLU A 279 -13.57 30.38 -17.81
C GLU A 279 -14.36 30.69 -16.53
N LYS A 280 -15.42 29.92 -16.24
CA LYS A 280 -16.14 30.03 -14.97
C LYS A 280 -15.23 29.71 -13.77
N HIS A 281 -14.43 28.65 -13.87
CA HIS A 281 -13.47 28.30 -12.82
C HIS A 281 -12.37 29.36 -12.64
N LYS A 282 -11.99 30.08 -13.70
CA LYS A 282 -11.07 31.23 -13.62
C LYS A 282 -11.68 32.43 -12.90
N GLU A 283 -12.98 32.68 -13.10
CA GLU A 283 -13.71 33.74 -12.39
C GLU A 283 -13.88 33.42 -10.90
N GLY A 284 -14.23 32.17 -10.59
CA GLY A 284 -14.30 31.67 -9.22
C GLY A 284 -15.00 30.32 -9.09
N ILE A 285 -14.59 29.55 -8.10
CA ILE A 285 -15.21 28.28 -7.70
C ILE A 285 -15.85 28.47 -6.33
N ASP A 286 -17.13 28.09 -6.20
CA ASP A 286 -17.79 28.10 -4.90
C ASP A 286 -17.23 26.97 -4.02
N PHE A 287 -16.80 27.31 -2.81
CA PHE A 287 -16.28 26.35 -1.85
C PHE A 287 -17.26 25.22 -1.55
N PHE A 288 -18.58 25.49 -1.54
CA PHE A 288 -19.59 24.49 -1.19
C PHE A 288 -19.96 23.55 -2.33
N ASP A 289 -19.64 23.91 -3.57
CA ASP A 289 -19.82 23.03 -4.74
C ASP A 289 -18.75 21.92 -4.78
N LEU A 290 -17.63 22.11 -4.08
CA LEU A 290 -16.54 21.16 -4.03
C LEU A 290 -16.87 19.94 -3.13
N PRO A 291 -16.49 18.71 -3.54
CA PRO A 291 -16.50 17.54 -2.69
C PRO A 291 -15.68 17.72 -1.41
N LEU A 292 -16.04 16.98 -0.36
CA LEU A 292 -15.45 17.12 0.97
C LEU A 292 -13.91 17.01 0.95
N THR A 293 -13.35 16.06 0.20
CA THR A 293 -11.89 15.87 0.09
C THR A 293 -11.21 17.12 -0.47
N GLN A 294 -11.76 17.72 -1.52
CA GLN A 294 -11.20 18.94 -2.12
C GLN A 294 -11.34 20.14 -1.17
N ARG A 295 -12.48 20.27 -0.48
CA ARG A 295 -12.69 21.33 0.54
C ARG A 295 -11.69 21.24 1.69
N GLU A 296 -11.51 20.06 2.26
CA GLU A 296 -10.56 19.86 3.36
C GLU A 296 -9.11 20.01 2.93
N THR A 297 -8.79 19.68 1.67
CA THR A 297 -7.47 19.97 1.07
C THR A 297 -7.22 21.47 1.01
N ILE A 298 -8.21 22.27 0.59
CA ILE A 298 -8.11 23.73 0.55
C ILE A 298 -7.89 24.28 1.96
N LEU A 299 -8.69 23.81 2.93
CA LEU A 299 -8.54 24.22 4.34
C LEU A 299 -7.15 23.86 4.90
N ALA A 300 -6.64 22.65 4.62
CA ALA A 300 -5.30 22.25 5.04
C ALA A 300 -4.21 23.11 4.38
N THR A 301 -4.38 23.45 3.11
CA THR A 301 -3.44 24.31 2.35
C THR A 301 -3.39 25.73 2.91
N LEU A 302 -4.56 26.33 3.15
CA LEU A 302 -4.69 27.64 3.80
C LEU A 302 -4.12 27.63 5.21
N TYR A 303 -4.42 26.58 5.99
CA TYR A 303 -3.92 26.43 7.35
C TYR A 303 -2.38 26.41 7.40
N LEU A 304 -1.73 25.82 6.39
CA LEU A 304 -0.27 25.82 6.22
C LEU A 304 0.31 27.16 5.72
N GLY A 305 -0.53 28.14 5.38
CA GLY A 305 -0.12 29.43 4.83
C GLY A 305 0.39 29.34 3.39
N ILE A 306 -0.04 28.33 2.64
CA ILE A 306 0.36 28.11 1.25
C ILE A 306 -0.75 28.62 0.32
N ARG A 307 -0.37 29.34 -0.73
CA ARG A 307 -1.32 30.07 -1.59
C ARG A 307 -1.85 29.26 -2.75
N TYR A 308 -1.02 28.38 -3.29
CA TYR A 308 -1.33 27.64 -4.50
C TYR A 308 -1.60 26.18 -4.16
N LEU A 309 -2.61 25.61 -4.80
CA LEU A 309 -2.98 24.21 -4.68
C LEU A 309 -3.14 23.61 -6.07
N TRP A 310 -2.59 22.42 -6.27
CA TRP A 310 -2.79 21.63 -7.48
C TRP A 310 -3.66 20.42 -7.19
N ILE A 311 -4.74 20.27 -7.96
CA ILE A 311 -5.64 19.11 -7.95
C ILE A 311 -5.82 18.70 -9.40
N ASP A 312 -5.47 17.46 -9.77
CA ASP A 312 -5.54 16.95 -11.15
C ASP A 312 -6.90 17.23 -11.82
N GLY A 313 -8.00 16.92 -11.13
CA GLY A 313 -9.37 17.12 -11.63
C GLY A 313 -9.70 18.58 -11.96
N LEU A 314 -9.03 19.54 -11.32
CA LEU A 314 -9.28 20.98 -11.51
C LEU A 314 -8.21 21.67 -12.36
N CYS A 315 -6.97 21.19 -12.27
CA CYS A 315 -5.78 21.76 -12.89
C CYS A 315 -5.38 21.03 -14.19
N ILE A 316 -6.22 20.12 -14.69
CA ILE A 316 -6.15 19.52 -16.03
C ILE A 316 -7.55 19.61 -16.67
N ILE A 317 -7.61 19.91 -17.97
CA ILE A 317 -8.87 20.01 -18.73
C ILE A 317 -9.28 18.59 -19.13
N GLN A 318 -10.26 18.03 -18.41
CA GLN A 318 -10.53 16.59 -18.42
C GLN A 318 -11.20 16.06 -19.69
N ASP A 319 -11.72 16.95 -20.53
CA ASP A 319 -12.34 16.62 -21.82
C ASP A 319 -11.43 16.95 -23.02
N SER A 320 -10.20 17.44 -22.79
CA SER A 320 -9.21 17.68 -23.84
C SER A 320 -8.11 16.62 -23.80
N ARG A 321 -8.01 15.83 -24.88
CA ARG A 321 -6.95 14.82 -25.03
C ARG A 321 -5.58 15.48 -25.14
N GLU A 322 -5.49 16.60 -25.85
CA GLU A 322 -4.25 17.33 -26.06
C GLU A 322 -3.71 17.91 -24.75
N ASP A 323 -4.58 18.52 -23.92
CA ASP A 323 -4.20 19.02 -22.60
C ASP A 323 -3.81 17.87 -21.67
N TRP A 324 -4.57 16.77 -21.68
CA TRP A 324 -4.25 15.59 -20.88
C TRP A 324 -2.90 14.96 -21.27
N GLU A 325 -2.61 14.81 -22.55
CA GLU A 325 -1.31 14.31 -23.03
C GLU A 325 -0.16 15.25 -22.62
N ALA A 326 -0.38 16.57 -22.68
CA ALA A 326 0.62 17.55 -22.27
C ALA A 326 0.87 17.60 -20.75
N GLU A 327 -0.17 17.44 -19.94
CA GLU A 327 -0.08 17.52 -18.48
C GLU A 327 0.32 16.18 -17.83
N SER A 328 -0.11 15.04 -18.39
CA SER A 328 0.25 13.70 -17.87
C SER A 328 1.76 13.46 -17.84
N VAL A 329 2.48 13.91 -18.87
CA VAL A 329 3.95 13.85 -18.93
C VAL A 329 4.60 14.74 -17.86
N LYS A 330 3.95 15.82 -17.44
CA LYS A 330 4.43 16.75 -16.40
C LYS A 330 4.09 16.31 -14.99
N MET A 331 3.16 15.37 -14.78
CA MET A 331 2.71 14.96 -13.43
C MET A 331 3.88 14.64 -12.50
N GLY A 332 4.91 13.95 -12.99
CA GLY A 332 6.09 13.66 -12.16
C GLY A 332 6.75 14.91 -11.59
N SER A 333 6.88 15.96 -12.39
CA SER A 333 7.41 17.26 -11.95
C SER A 333 6.47 17.99 -11.00
N VAL A 334 5.15 17.84 -11.15
CA VAL A 334 4.16 18.45 -10.26
C VAL A 334 4.32 17.94 -8.82
N TYR A 335 4.45 16.64 -8.61
CA TYR A 335 4.64 16.12 -7.25
C TYR A 335 6.06 16.34 -6.72
N THR A 336 7.07 16.30 -7.61
CA THR A 336 8.47 16.61 -7.26
C THR A 336 8.64 18.05 -6.77
N ASN A 337 7.96 19.00 -7.40
CA ASN A 337 8.08 20.43 -7.11
C ASN A 337 7.12 20.92 -6.01
N ALA A 338 6.08 20.14 -5.67
CA ALA A 338 5.15 20.50 -4.61
C ALA A 338 5.88 20.61 -3.26
N HIS A 339 5.54 21.64 -2.48
CA HIS A 339 6.10 21.83 -1.15
C HIS A 339 5.64 20.74 -0.18
N LEU A 340 4.38 20.34 -0.32
CA LEU A 340 3.77 19.22 0.38
C LEU A 340 2.67 18.58 -0.47
N THR A 341 2.69 17.25 -0.58
CA THR A 341 1.58 16.46 -1.11
C THR A 341 0.64 16.06 0.03
N LEU A 342 -0.64 16.34 -0.12
CA LEU A 342 -1.72 15.91 0.78
C LEU A 342 -2.36 14.66 0.16
N ALA A 343 -2.20 13.51 0.79
CA ALA A 343 -2.66 12.23 0.25
C ALA A 343 -3.90 11.75 1.01
N ALA A 344 -5.04 11.67 0.33
CA ALA A 344 -6.31 11.16 0.85
C ALA A 344 -6.30 9.63 0.99
N THR A 345 -5.36 9.09 1.76
CA THR A 345 -4.96 7.67 1.72
C THR A 345 -6.10 6.71 2.01
N SER A 346 -6.92 6.99 3.02
CA SER A 346 -8.07 6.16 3.38
C SER A 346 -9.34 6.40 2.56
N SER A 347 -9.31 7.36 1.64
CA SER A 347 -10.50 7.84 0.94
C SER A 347 -10.59 7.24 -0.45
N ASP A 348 -11.59 6.37 -0.65
CA ASP A 348 -11.91 5.74 -1.93
C ASP A 348 -12.79 6.63 -2.83
N THR A 349 -13.40 7.67 -2.27
CA THR A 349 -14.26 8.64 -2.97
C THR A 349 -14.00 10.08 -2.52
N PRO A 350 -14.31 11.08 -3.36
CA PRO A 350 -14.11 12.50 -3.03
C PRO A 350 -14.99 13.01 -1.88
N GLU A 351 -16.03 12.28 -1.49
CA GLU A 351 -16.97 12.66 -0.42
C GLU A 351 -16.50 12.26 0.98
N MET A 352 -15.53 11.35 1.13
CA MET A 352 -15.09 10.87 2.45
C MET A 352 -14.27 11.90 3.24
N GLY A 353 -13.57 12.80 2.55
CA GLY A 353 -12.71 13.81 3.19
C GLY A 353 -11.27 13.33 3.45
N LEU A 354 -10.47 14.20 4.06
CA LEU A 354 -9.13 13.97 4.61
C LEU A 354 -9.16 13.85 6.15
N LEU A 355 -9.97 14.68 6.79
CA LEU A 355 -9.94 14.93 8.24
C LEU A 355 -10.93 14.02 8.96
N LEU A 356 -10.85 12.70 8.70
CA LEU A 356 -11.72 11.72 9.34
C LEU A 356 -11.74 11.93 10.87
N PRO A 357 -12.92 11.80 11.52
CA PRO A 357 -13.06 11.98 12.95
C PRO A 357 -12.03 11.11 13.68
N PHE A 358 -11.15 11.77 14.41
CA PHE A 358 -10.15 11.09 15.20
C PHE A 358 -10.72 10.76 16.58
N GLN A 359 -10.68 9.48 16.94
CA GLN A 359 -11.04 9.03 18.27
C GLN A 359 -9.87 9.28 19.21
N GLY A 360 -10.08 9.90 20.37
CA GLY A 360 -9.03 10.10 21.40
C GLY A 360 -8.56 8.80 22.03
N ALA A 361 -7.66 8.91 23.01
CA ALA A 361 -7.34 7.78 23.87
C ALA A 361 -8.55 7.46 24.79
N GLU A 362 -8.72 6.19 25.13
CA GLU A 362 -9.69 5.75 26.12
C GLU A 362 -9.10 5.86 27.53
N CYS A 363 -9.87 6.36 28.50
CA CYS A 363 -9.41 6.39 29.88
C CYS A 363 -9.82 5.14 30.64
N VAL A 364 -8.84 4.50 31.29
CA VAL A 364 -9.09 3.38 32.21
C VAL A 364 -8.45 3.68 33.56
N LYS A 365 -9.15 3.38 34.65
CA LYS A 365 -8.63 3.54 36.02
C LYS A 365 -7.83 2.31 36.42
N ILE A 366 -6.51 2.40 36.51
CA ILE A 366 -5.63 1.31 36.97
C ILE A 366 -5.04 1.72 38.32
N HIS A 367 -5.26 0.92 39.38
CA HIS A 367 -4.81 1.23 40.75
C HIS A 367 -5.25 2.61 41.29
N GLY A 368 -6.43 3.08 40.89
CA GLY A 368 -6.94 4.40 41.29
C GLY A 368 -6.36 5.58 40.50
N GLU A 369 -5.42 5.33 39.58
CA GLU A 369 -4.90 6.33 38.64
C GLU A 369 -5.59 6.19 37.28
N THR A 370 -5.91 7.33 36.65
CA THR A 370 -6.50 7.33 35.31
C THR A 370 -5.38 7.26 34.27
N VAL A 371 -5.46 6.27 33.38
CA VAL A 371 -4.47 6.01 32.33
C VAL A 371 -5.14 6.10 30.98
N SER A 372 -4.61 6.98 30.11
CA SER A 372 -4.96 7.01 28.69
C SER A 372 -4.44 5.74 28.00
N VAL A 373 -5.30 5.09 27.24
CA VAL A 373 -5.02 3.86 26.52
C VAL A 373 -5.37 4.08 25.07
N ARG A 374 -4.55 3.52 24.17
CA ARG A 374 -4.96 3.33 22.79
C ARG A 374 -4.42 2.03 22.21
N MET A 375 -5.12 1.53 21.20
CA MET A 375 -4.52 0.53 20.32
C MET A 375 -3.43 1.17 19.47
N GLU A 376 -2.29 0.50 19.34
CA GLU A 376 -1.30 0.93 18.38
C GLU A 376 -1.83 0.61 16.99
N THR A 377 -1.87 1.63 16.15
CA THR A 377 -2.49 1.58 14.83
C THR A 377 -1.44 1.57 13.72
N HIS A 378 -0.15 1.65 14.08
CA HIS A 378 0.91 1.91 13.12
C HIS A 378 1.38 0.69 12.31
N MET A 379 0.92 -0.52 12.65
CA MET A 379 1.36 -1.74 11.96
C MET A 379 0.75 -1.91 10.56
N GLU A 380 -0.26 -1.10 10.22
CA GLU A 380 -1.12 -1.31 9.05
C GLU A 380 -1.27 -0.05 8.19
N LEU A 381 -0.76 1.08 8.68
CA LEU A 381 -0.75 2.33 7.94
C LEU A 381 0.16 2.21 6.74
N ASP A 382 -0.30 2.72 5.61
CA ASP A 382 0.43 2.69 4.35
C ASP A 382 0.66 1.28 3.78
N ARG A 383 -0.28 0.37 4.06
CA ARG A 383 -0.37 -0.89 3.32
C ARG A 383 -0.95 -0.62 1.92
N MET A 384 -0.55 -1.48 0.99
CA MET A 384 -1.17 -1.64 -0.33
C MET A 384 -2.70 -1.88 -0.29
N SER A 385 -3.31 -2.05 0.88
CA SER A 385 -4.75 -2.20 1.06
C SER A 385 -5.51 -0.88 1.26
N GLU A 386 -4.83 0.22 1.57
CA GLU A 386 -5.49 1.52 1.65
C GLU A 386 -5.98 1.97 0.26
N PRO A 387 -7.18 2.57 0.13
CA PRO A 387 -7.78 2.86 -1.18
C PRO A 387 -6.90 3.65 -2.14
N LEU A 388 -6.12 4.61 -1.63
CA LEU A 388 -5.22 5.37 -2.49
C LEU A 388 -4.07 4.51 -3.01
N ASN A 389 -3.51 3.66 -2.16
CA ASN A 389 -2.30 2.88 -2.47
C ASN A 389 -2.58 1.69 -3.40
N THR A 390 -3.86 1.32 -3.58
CA THR A 390 -4.26 0.35 -4.60
C THR A 390 -4.26 0.93 -6.01
N ARG A 391 -4.26 2.26 -6.22
CA ARG A 391 -4.36 2.86 -7.57
C ARG A 391 -2.99 2.97 -8.25
N GLY A 392 -2.92 2.66 -9.54
CA GLY A 392 -1.65 2.70 -10.29
C GLY A 392 -1.02 4.09 -10.36
N TRP A 393 -1.82 5.13 -10.63
CA TRP A 393 -1.36 6.53 -10.72
C TRP A 393 -0.71 7.03 -9.43
N THR A 394 -1.20 6.61 -8.27
CA THR A 394 -0.77 7.16 -6.97
C THR A 394 0.63 6.71 -6.56
N LEU A 395 1.19 5.68 -7.21
CA LEU A 395 2.58 5.27 -6.95
C LEU A 395 3.54 6.41 -7.25
N GLN A 396 3.45 7.01 -8.44
CA GLN A 396 4.34 8.12 -8.80
C GLN A 396 4.04 9.36 -7.95
N GLU A 397 2.76 9.61 -7.61
CA GLU A 397 2.35 10.72 -6.76
C GLU A 397 3.00 10.66 -5.37
N GLY A 398 3.09 9.45 -4.80
CA GLY A 398 3.73 9.21 -3.51
C GLY A 398 5.26 9.18 -3.58
N VAL A 399 5.83 8.44 -4.53
CA VAL A 399 7.29 8.28 -4.65
C VAL A 399 7.99 9.58 -5.05
N LEU A 400 7.38 10.37 -5.95
CA LEU A 400 7.95 11.62 -6.44
C LEU A 400 7.67 12.81 -5.52
N ALA A 401 6.79 12.68 -4.52
CA ALA A 401 6.54 13.76 -3.58
C ALA A 401 7.81 14.16 -2.82
N SER A 402 8.12 15.47 -2.78
CA SER A 402 9.18 16.01 -1.94
C SER A 402 8.91 15.80 -0.45
N ARG A 403 7.65 15.97 -0.05
CA ARG A 403 7.09 15.71 1.29
C ARG A 403 5.67 15.22 1.09
N ILE A 404 5.21 14.29 1.91
CA ILE A 404 3.84 13.79 1.84
C ILE A 404 3.25 13.59 3.22
N VAL A 405 1.99 14.01 3.38
CA VAL A 405 1.15 13.62 4.50
C VAL A 405 0.09 12.64 4.01
N CYS A 406 0.08 11.44 4.57
CA CYS A 406 -0.93 10.43 4.32
C CYS A 406 -2.04 10.58 5.36
N PHE A 407 -3.23 10.94 4.91
CA PHE A 407 -4.46 10.94 5.71
C PHE A 407 -5.03 9.52 5.72
N GLY A 408 -4.50 8.69 6.63
CA GLY A 408 -4.90 7.30 6.81
C GLY A 408 -6.15 7.14 7.69
N LYS A 409 -6.72 5.93 7.69
CA LYS A 409 -7.99 5.63 8.35
C LYS A 409 -7.88 5.75 9.87
N GLU A 410 -6.73 5.35 10.42
CA GLU A 410 -6.52 5.25 11.86
C GLU A 410 -5.77 6.46 12.44
N GLN A 411 -4.81 7.01 11.68
CA GLN A 411 -4.04 8.19 12.04
C GLN A 411 -3.33 8.80 10.82
N TRP A 412 -2.81 10.02 10.97
CA TRP A 412 -2.00 10.65 9.92
C TRP A 412 -0.54 10.22 9.96
N LEU A 413 0.12 10.28 8.80
CA LEU A 413 1.53 9.96 8.66
C LEU A 413 2.24 11.04 7.87
N TRP A 414 3.47 11.33 8.26
CA TRP A 414 4.39 12.21 7.54
C TRP A 414 5.53 11.42 6.94
N LYS A 415 5.90 11.77 5.71
CA LYS A 415 7.13 11.28 5.08
C LYS A 415 7.87 12.39 4.34
N CYS A 416 9.17 12.38 4.55
CA CYS A 416 10.16 13.13 3.79
C CYS A 416 11.42 12.24 3.66
N PRO A 417 12.42 12.60 2.83
CA PRO A 417 13.58 11.75 2.59
C PRO A 417 14.32 11.30 3.86
N SER A 418 14.25 12.09 4.94
CA SER A 418 14.95 11.83 6.20
C SER A 418 14.13 11.15 7.27
N ARG A 419 12.81 11.17 7.16
CA ARG A 419 11.96 10.90 8.32
C ARG A 419 10.59 10.36 7.91
N TYR A 420 10.22 9.28 8.57
CA TYR A 420 8.87 8.76 8.65
C TYR A 420 8.35 9.04 10.06
N ALA A 421 7.22 9.73 10.18
CA ALA A 421 6.61 10.02 11.47
C ALA A 421 5.11 9.70 11.47
N THR A 422 4.62 9.17 12.58
CA THR A 422 3.19 8.93 12.82
C THR A 422 2.61 9.98 13.75
N GLU A 423 1.30 10.24 13.63
CA GLU A 423 0.58 11.22 14.46
C GLU A 423 0.77 10.94 15.96
N ASP A 424 0.77 9.66 16.31
CA ASP A 424 1.02 9.14 17.65
C ASP A 424 2.48 9.33 18.15
N GLY A 425 3.42 9.56 17.25
CA GLY A 425 4.85 9.71 17.52
C GLY A 425 5.59 8.42 17.92
N LEU A 426 4.94 7.25 17.83
CA LEU A 426 5.58 5.96 18.11
C LEU A 426 6.55 5.53 17.02
N ILE A 427 6.24 5.88 15.77
CA ILE A 427 7.20 5.80 14.67
C ILE A 427 7.76 7.20 14.45
N ASP A 428 9.07 7.33 14.62
CA ASP A 428 9.82 8.54 14.30
C ASP A 428 11.26 8.16 13.91
N VAL A 429 11.39 7.50 12.76
CA VAL A 429 12.65 6.94 12.24
C VAL A 429 12.65 6.98 10.71
N PRO A 430 13.80 6.89 10.03
CA PRO A 430 13.81 6.60 8.60
C PRO A 430 13.16 5.23 8.34
N ARG A 431 12.16 5.17 7.45
CA ARG A 431 11.47 3.91 7.09
C ARG A 431 10.93 3.98 5.66
N ASP A 432 10.90 2.84 5.00
CA ASP A 432 10.25 2.65 3.70
C ASP A 432 8.72 2.91 3.76
N PHE A 433 8.15 3.34 2.63
CA PHE A 433 6.73 3.54 2.28
C PHE A 433 6.18 2.35 1.47
N ASP A 434 4.86 2.15 1.41
CA ASP A 434 4.12 1.17 0.58
C ASP A 434 4.76 -0.22 0.48
N GLY A 435 5.16 -0.80 1.62
CA GLY A 435 5.73 -2.14 1.66
C GLY A 435 7.17 -2.25 1.14
N GLY A 436 8.00 -1.22 1.31
CA GLY A 436 9.45 -1.29 1.05
C GLY A 436 9.98 -0.33 -0.04
N LEU A 437 9.17 0.65 -0.43
CA LEU A 437 9.55 1.72 -1.36
C LEU A 437 10.15 2.92 -0.62
N ILE A 438 10.98 3.70 -1.29
CA ILE A 438 11.54 4.94 -0.75
C ILE A 438 11.22 6.11 -1.68
N GLN A 439 11.22 7.33 -1.16
CA GLN A 439 11.02 8.54 -1.96
C GLN A 439 12.20 8.75 -2.92
N TRP A 440 11.93 9.38 -4.06
CA TRP A 440 12.91 9.58 -5.11
C TRP A 440 14.20 10.24 -4.60
N ALA A 441 14.08 11.25 -3.74
CA ALA A 441 15.21 12.01 -3.23
C ALA A 441 16.18 11.16 -2.38
N ASP A 442 15.66 10.14 -1.68
CA ASP A 442 16.48 9.16 -0.96
C ASP A 442 17.15 8.18 -1.92
N ILE A 443 16.46 7.76 -3.00
CA ILE A 443 17.06 6.93 -4.07
C ILE A 443 18.29 7.63 -4.64
N VAL A 444 18.16 8.91 -5.01
CA VAL A 444 19.27 9.70 -5.56
C VAL A 444 20.46 9.71 -4.62
N GLN A 445 20.22 9.92 -3.32
CA GLN A 445 21.27 10.00 -2.30
C GLN A 445 21.97 8.67 -2.03
N GLN A 446 21.23 7.56 -2.02
CA GLN A 446 21.83 6.22 -1.87
C GLN A 446 22.77 5.88 -3.03
N GLY A 447 22.62 6.57 -4.17
CA GLY A 447 23.50 6.39 -5.30
C GLY A 447 23.33 5.03 -5.99
N PRO A 448 24.20 4.72 -6.97
CA PRO A 448 24.16 3.45 -7.69
C PRO A 448 24.64 2.26 -6.84
N GLY A 449 25.13 2.48 -5.61
CA GLY A 449 25.70 1.44 -4.74
C GLY A 449 27.07 0.94 -5.21
N GLU A 450 27.71 0.09 -4.41
CA GLU A 450 29.08 -0.42 -4.70
C GLU A 450 29.15 -1.24 -5.99
N ASP A 451 28.06 -1.92 -6.36
CA ASP A 451 27.98 -2.75 -7.56
C ASP A 451 27.32 -2.05 -8.77
N GLY A 452 26.98 -0.76 -8.63
CA GLY A 452 26.37 0.03 -9.69
C GLY A 452 24.90 -0.28 -9.97
N LYS A 453 24.27 -1.23 -9.27
CA LYS A 453 22.93 -1.76 -9.60
C LYS A 453 21.83 -1.28 -8.65
N ASN A 454 22.13 -0.47 -7.64
CA ASN A 454 21.15 -0.08 -6.62
C ASN A 454 19.92 0.63 -7.21
N TYR A 455 20.09 1.50 -8.21
CA TYR A 455 18.98 2.13 -8.91
C TYR A 455 18.05 1.11 -9.58
N LEU A 456 18.60 0.10 -10.26
CA LEU A 456 17.80 -0.96 -10.85
C LEU A 456 17.03 -1.77 -9.79
N ARG A 457 17.63 -2.01 -8.62
CA ARG A 457 16.91 -2.69 -7.52
C ARG A 457 15.68 -1.91 -7.08
N HIS A 458 15.81 -0.59 -6.94
CA HIS A 458 14.68 0.30 -6.62
C HIS A 458 13.64 0.30 -7.73
N TRP A 459 14.06 0.35 -9.00
CA TRP A 459 13.16 0.21 -10.15
C TRP A 459 12.34 -1.08 -10.10
N TYR A 460 12.97 -2.24 -9.90
CA TYR A 460 12.26 -3.52 -9.88
C TYR A 460 11.32 -3.67 -8.66
N ARG A 461 11.68 -3.08 -7.51
CA ARG A 461 10.76 -2.97 -6.36
C ARG A 461 9.53 -2.13 -6.71
N MET A 462 9.72 -0.99 -7.38
CA MET A 462 8.62 -0.14 -7.84
C MET A 462 7.75 -0.84 -8.87
N VAL A 463 8.32 -1.50 -9.88
CA VAL A 463 7.56 -2.26 -10.90
C VAL A 463 6.75 -3.40 -10.26
N THR A 464 7.34 -4.10 -9.29
CA THR A 464 6.65 -5.16 -8.52
C THR A 464 5.46 -4.61 -7.73
N ASN A 465 5.62 -3.43 -7.13
CA ASN A 465 4.56 -2.73 -6.41
C ASN A 465 3.48 -2.24 -7.39
N TYR A 466 3.90 -1.47 -8.40
CA TYR A 466 3.07 -0.87 -9.45
C TYR A 466 2.18 -1.89 -10.17
N SER A 467 2.75 -3.00 -10.63
CA SER A 467 2.01 -4.05 -11.35
C SER A 467 0.90 -4.70 -10.51
N SER A 468 0.99 -4.59 -9.17
CA SER A 468 -0.02 -5.11 -8.25
C SER A 468 -1.14 -4.11 -7.96
N ARG A 469 -1.06 -2.89 -8.51
CA ARG A 469 -2.06 -1.84 -8.36
C ARG A 469 -3.11 -1.89 -9.47
N ASP A 470 -4.28 -1.38 -9.16
CA ASP A 470 -5.43 -1.25 -10.04
C ASP A 470 -5.32 0.01 -10.92
N LEU A 471 -5.59 -0.17 -12.21
CA LEU A 471 -5.79 0.91 -13.17
C LEU A 471 -7.18 0.78 -13.77
N THR A 472 -7.92 1.90 -13.81
CA THR A 472 -9.22 1.97 -14.48
C THR A 472 -9.09 1.63 -15.96
N TYR A 473 -8.07 2.19 -16.62
CA TYR A 473 -7.75 1.93 -18.01
C TYR A 473 -6.32 1.38 -18.09
N GLN A 474 -6.14 0.17 -18.64
CA GLN A 474 -4.80 -0.41 -18.78
C GLN A 474 -3.93 0.36 -19.80
N SER A 475 -4.54 1.13 -20.70
CA SER A 475 -3.82 2.07 -21.57
C SER A 475 -3.03 3.14 -20.81
N ASP A 476 -3.40 3.42 -19.55
CA ASP A 476 -2.71 4.40 -18.71
C ASP A 476 -1.42 3.87 -18.11
N LYS A 477 -1.11 2.58 -18.31
CA LYS A 477 -0.08 1.89 -17.54
C LYS A 477 1.33 2.45 -17.74
N TRP A 478 1.67 2.94 -18.93
CA TRP A 478 2.95 3.63 -19.12
C TRP A 478 2.89 5.09 -18.63
N ASN A 479 1.75 5.77 -18.76
CA ASN A 479 1.58 7.17 -18.35
C ASN A 479 1.71 7.30 -16.83
N ALA A 480 1.09 6.37 -16.09
CA ALA A 480 1.08 6.32 -14.63
C ALA A 480 2.44 5.99 -13.99
N ILE A 481 3.47 5.65 -14.79
CA ILE A 481 4.84 5.43 -14.34
C ILE A 481 5.86 6.28 -15.13
N ALA A 482 5.40 7.18 -16.00
CA ALA A 482 6.27 7.96 -16.89
C ALA A 482 7.21 8.88 -16.11
N GLY A 483 6.72 9.55 -15.06
CA GLY A 483 7.55 10.40 -14.21
C GLY A 483 8.69 9.65 -13.52
N LEU A 484 8.41 8.43 -13.03
CA LEU A 484 9.43 7.55 -12.46
C LEU A 484 10.41 7.05 -13.51
N THR A 485 9.91 6.70 -14.70
CA THR A 485 10.75 6.29 -15.82
C THR A 485 11.75 7.39 -16.18
N GLU A 486 11.29 8.63 -16.32
CA GLU A 486 12.13 9.78 -16.64
C GLU A 486 13.15 10.08 -15.54
N MET A 487 12.75 9.97 -14.27
CA MET A 487 13.67 10.07 -13.14
C MET A 487 14.80 9.04 -13.23
N PHE A 488 14.48 7.75 -13.45
CA PHE A 488 15.51 6.72 -13.57
C PHE A 488 16.40 6.93 -14.80
N ARG A 489 15.84 7.33 -15.95
CA ARG A 489 16.62 7.70 -17.14
C ARG A 489 17.65 8.78 -16.85
N ASN A 490 17.25 9.82 -16.13
CA ASN A 490 18.15 10.92 -15.76
C ASN A 490 19.22 10.50 -14.75
N LEU A 491 18.91 9.56 -13.86
CA LEU A 491 19.87 9.05 -12.86
C LEU A 491 20.89 8.08 -13.45
N THR A 492 20.48 7.21 -14.37
CA THR A 492 21.33 6.12 -14.88
C THR A 492 21.89 6.38 -16.27
N GLY A 493 21.25 7.24 -17.07
CA GLY A 493 21.53 7.40 -18.49
C GLY A 493 21.02 6.23 -19.36
N TYR A 494 20.21 5.34 -18.79
CA TYR A 494 19.77 4.10 -19.45
C TYR A 494 18.68 4.31 -20.49
N THR A 495 18.63 3.37 -21.43
CA THR A 495 17.69 3.35 -22.55
C THR A 495 16.45 2.55 -22.18
N TYR A 496 15.29 3.22 -22.18
CA TYR A 496 14.02 2.60 -21.80
C TYR A 496 13.35 1.86 -22.97
N LEU A 497 13.02 0.59 -22.76
CA LEU A 497 12.40 -0.31 -23.73
C LEU A 497 11.01 -0.79 -23.28
N VAL A 498 10.08 0.13 -23.02
CA VAL A 498 8.67 -0.17 -22.68
C VAL A 498 8.55 -1.16 -21.50
N GLY A 499 8.89 -0.68 -20.31
CA GLY A 499 8.90 -1.43 -19.05
C GLY A 499 10.25 -2.03 -18.70
N LEU A 500 11.17 -2.15 -19.67
CA LEU A 500 12.51 -2.71 -19.49
C LEU A 500 13.61 -1.65 -19.69
N TRP A 501 14.84 -1.99 -19.32
CA TRP A 501 16.04 -1.21 -19.60
C TRP A 501 16.93 -2.00 -20.54
N GLU A 502 17.46 -1.36 -21.58
CA GLU A 502 18.37 -2.00 -22.54
C GLU A 502 19.62 -2.56 -21.84
N GLU A 503 20.17 -1.80 -20.90
CA GLU A 503 21.39 -2.08 -20.16
C GLU A 503 21.22 -3.21 -19.12
N ASP A 504 19.98 -3.59 -18.79
CA ASP A 504 19.65 -4.69 -17.89
C ASP A 504 18.58 -5.62 -18.50
N LEU A 505 18.59 -5.74 -19.83
CA LEU A 505 17.52 -6.39 -20.60
C LEU A 505 17.26 -7.84 -20.14
N ALA A 506 18.31 -8.62 -19.90
CA ALA A 506 18.19 -10.02 -19.50
C ALA A 506 17.43 -10.17 -18.18
N ASN A 507 17.73 -9.32 -17.19
CA ASN A 507 17.03 -9.32 -15.92
C ASN A 507 15.60 -8.76 -16.05
N GLY A 508 15.43 -7.72 -16.87
CA GLY A 508 14.13 -7.17 -17.22
C GLY A 508 13.21 -8.20 -17.87
N LEU A 509 13.73 -9.08 -18.72
CA LEU A 509 12.98 -10.11 -19.43
C LEU A 509 12.54 -11.28 -18.55
N VAL A 510 13.19 -11.55 -17.41
CA VAL A 510 12.86 -12.72 -16.58
C VAL A 510 11.78 -12.46 -15.53
N TRP A 511 11.00 -11.38 -15.62
CA TRP A 511 9.88 -11.12 -14.69
C TRP A 511 8.93 -12.34 -14.56
N GLU A 512 8.30 -12.54 -13.41
CA GLU A 512 7.39 -13.67 -13.15
C GLU A 512 6.01 -13.19 -12.69
N ALA A 513 4.93 -13.80 -13.16
CA ALA A 513 3.59 -13.57 -12.64
C ALA A 513 3.43 -14.06 -11.18
N LYS A 514 2.89 -13.23 -10.27
CA LYS A 514 2.56 -13.65 -8.89
C LYS A 514 1.56 -14.82 -8.87
N MET A 515 1.37 -15.45 -7.71
CA MET A 515 0.60 -16.71 -7.55
C MET A 515 -0.81 -16.73 -8.19
N ARG A 516 -1.48 -15.57 -8.29
CA ARG A 516 -2.82 -15.49 -8.92
C ARG A 516 -2.79 -15.49 -10.45
N GLY A 517 -1.61 -15.48 -11.07
CA GLY A 517 -1.43 -15.31 -12.50
C GLY A 517 -1.60 -13.86 -12.94
N VAL A 518 -1.38 -13.65 -14.24
CA VAL A 518 -1.66 -12.38 -14.92
C VAL A 518 -2.58 -12.62 -16.11
N ILE A 519 -3.32 -11.59 -16.51
CA ILE A 519 -4.21 -11.60 -17.66
C ILE A 519 -3.53 -10.82 -18.77
N ARG A 520 -3.31 -11.44 -19.94
CA ARG A 520 -2.84 -10.73 -21.13
C ARG A 520 -4.03 -10.03 -21.78
N GLU A 521 -3.95 -8.71 -21.93
CA GLU A 521 -4.96 -7.95 -22.65
C GLU A 521 -4.56 -7.83 -24.13
N PRO A 522 -5.51 -8.00 -25.07
CA PRO A 522 -5.24 -7.73 -26.49
C PRO A 522 -4.82 -6.26 -26.66
N GLY A 523 -3.67 -6.01 -27.29
CA GLY A 523 -3.17 -4.66 -27.46
C GLY A 523 -1.83 -4.60 -28.17
N SER A 524 -1.30 -3.39 -28.32
CA SER A 524 -0.04 -3.14 -29.02
C SER A 524 1.20 -3.25 -28.12
N ILE A 525 1.03 -3.60 -26.84
CA ILE A 525 2.15 -3.82 -25.93
C ILE A 525 2.70 -5.23 -26.18
N PRO A 526 4.01 -5.36 -26.43
CA PRO A 526 4.58 -6.63 -26.80
C PRO A 526 4.63 -7.61 -25.62
N SER A 527 4.55 -8.90 -25.92
CA SER A 527 4.34 -9.94 -24.91
C SER A 527 5.50 -10.11 -23.93
N TRP A 528 6.71 -9.72 -24.36
CA TRP A 528 7.93 -9.71 -23.55
C TRP A 528 7.93 -8.63 -22.47
N SER A 529 7.16 -7.55 -22.65
CA SER A 529 7.02 -6.50 -21.65
C SER A 529 6.02 -6.90 -20.58
N TRP A 530 6.37 -6.69 -19.31
CA TRP A 530 5.41 -6.83 -18.20
C TRP A 530 4.27 -5.80 -18.27
N MET A 531 4.40 -4.76 -19.10
CA MET A 531 3.31 -3.82 -19.33
C MET A 531 2.13 -4.50 -20.06
N SER A 532 2.35 -5.59 -20.81
CA SER A 532 1.32 -6.31 -21.58
C SER A 532 0.30 -7.08 -20.74
N VAL A 533 0.47 -7.14 -19.41
CA VAL A 533 -0.33 -7.99 -18.54
C VAL A 533 -1.00 -7.22 -17.40
N LYS A 534 -2.22 -7.60 -17.04
CA LYS A 534 -2.91 -7.14 -15.83
C LYS A 534 -2.65 -8.13 -14.70
N GLY A 535 -2.17 -7.61 -13.57
CA GLY A 535 -1.88 -8.39 -12.37
C GLY A 535 -0.44 -8.24 -11.90
N GLY A 536 -0.21 -8.55 -10.62
CA GLY A 536 1.08 -8.36 -9.99
C GLY A 536 2.16 -9.28 -10.56
N ILE A 537 3.30 -8.70 -10.88
CA ILE A 537 4.51 -9.44 -11.25
C ILE A 537 5.55 -9.36 -10.13
N LYS A 538 6.57 -10.21 -10.20
CA LYS A 538 7.79 -10.12 -9.41
C LYS A 538 8.94 -9.72 -10.34
N GLY A 539 9.54 -8.59 -10.04
CA GLY A 539 10.86 -8.24 -10.54
C GLY A 539 11.91 -8.99 -9.73
N TYR A 540 12.88 -9.57 -10.42
CA TYR A 540 13.94 -10.32 -9.78
C TYR A 540 15.03 -9.36 -9.27
N VAL A 541 15.09 -9.18 -7.95
CA VAL A 541 16.20 -8.51 -7.26
C VAL A 541 17.10 -9.59 -6.68
N HIS A 542 18.00 -10.12 -7.49
CA HIS A 542 18.94 -11.14 -7.03
C HIS A 542 20.10 -10.51 -6.26
N THR A 543 20.39 -11.11 -5.09
CA THR A 543 21.62 -10.84 -4.34
C THR A 543 22.80 -11.65 -4.90
N THR A 544 22.52 -12.73 -5.62
CA THR A 544 23.53 -13.57 -6.28
C THR A 544 23.97 -12.96 -7.61
N PRO A 545 25.27 -12.93 -7.93
CA PRO A 545 25.76 -12.54 -9.24
C PRO A 545 25.14 -13.40 -10.35
N MET A 546 24.71 -12.76 -11.43
CA MET A 546 24.10 -13.39 -12.60
C MET A 546 24.74 -12.84 -13.87
N THR A 547 24.82 -13.70 -14.89
CA THR A 547 25.40 -13.36 -16.19
C THR A 547 24.32 -13.39 -17.26
N SER A 548 24.24 -12.34 -18.08
CA SER A 548 23.38 -12.34 -19.28
C SER A 548 23.88 -13.39 -20.27
N MET A 549 22.96 -14.18 -20.83
CA MET A 549 23.22 -15.16 -21.88
C MET A 549 22.71 -14.71 -23.25
N ILE A 550 22.21 -13.46 -23.34
CA ILE A 550 21.70 -12.87 -24.57
C ILE A 550 22.45 -11.60 -24.94
N GLU A 551 22.45 -11.32 -26.25
CA GLU A 551 22.92 -10.08 -26.85
C GLU A 551 21.75 -9.41 -27.58
N LEU A 552 21.48 -8.13 -27.28
CA LEU A 552 20.51 -7.35 -28.05
C LEU A 552 21.15 -6.90 -29.36
N LEU A 553 20.55 -7.29 -30.49
CA LEU A 553 20.99 -6.88 -31.83
C LEU A 553 20.25 -5.65 -32.33
N GLN A 554 18.94 -5.54 -32.03
CA GLN A 554 18.10 -4.43 -32.48
C GLN A 554 16.89 -4.23 -31.56
N SER A 555 16.54 -2.97 -31.30
CA SER A 555 15.26 -2.55 -30.73
C SER A 555 14.51 -1.66 -31.74
N ASP A 556 13.25 -1.99 -32.06
CA ASP A 556 12.38 -1.21 -32.95
C ASP A 556 11.12 -0.82 -32.18
N LEU A 557 11.11 0.43 -31.68
CA LEU A 557 10.03 1.03 -30.92
C LEU A 557 9.50 2.26 -31.66
N GLN A 558 8.27 2.19 -32.16
CA GLN A 558 7.64 3.28 -32.91
C GLN A 558 6.36 3.70 -32.22
N TRP A 559 6.31 4.94 -31.74
CA TRP A 559 5.13 5.54 -31.12
C TRP A 559 4.28 6.24 -32.20
N GLU A 560 2.95 6.27 -32.01
CA GLU A 560 2.08 7.04 -32.90
C GLU A 560 2.26 8.57 -32.74
N GLY A 561 2.74 9.00 -31.57
CA GLY A 561 2.95 10.40 -31.22
C GLY A 561 4.07 10.55 -30.18
N THR A 562 3.79 11.30 -29.12
CA THR A 562 4.76 11.57 -28.05
C THR A 562 5.11 10.27 -27.30
N PRO A 563 6.41 9.91 -27.20
CA PRO A 563 6.84 8.74 -26.44
C PRO A 563 6.31 8.76 -25.00
N LEU A 564 5.85 7.60 -24.51
CA LEU A 564 5.25 7.43 -23.18
C LEU A 564 3.93 8.18 -22.94
N ALA A 565 3.36 8.86 -23.94
CA ALA A 565 2.06 9.53 -23.85
C ALA A 565 1.06 9.05 -24.92
N SER A 566 1.55 8.55 -26.05
CA SER A 566 0.73 8.02 -27.16
C SER A 566 0.80 6.48 -27.24
N PRO A 567 -0.09 5.81 -27.98
CA PRO A 567 0.00 4.37 -28.24
C PRO A 567 1.26 3.97 -28.99
N LEU A 568 1.71 2.74 -28.73
CA LEU A 568 2.84 2.11 -29.43
C LEU A 568 2.34 1.43 -30.71
N LYS A 569 2.98 1.70 -31.84
CA LYS A 569 2.66 1.14 -33.16
C LYS A 569 3.47 -0.11 -33.49
N VAL A 570 4.77 -0.09 -33.17
CA VAL A 570 5.70 -1.21 -33.38
C VAL A 570 6.55 -1.38 -32.13
N ALA A 571 6.76 -2.62 -31.71
CA ALA A 571 7.55 -2.95 -30.54
C ALA A 571 8.24 -4.31 -30.67
N ARG A 572 9.46 -4.33 -31.22
CA ARG A 572 10.20 -5.58 -31.47
C ARG A 572 11.59 -5.52 -30.87
N LEU A 573 12.03 -6.64 -30.31
CA LEU A 573 13.42 -6.83 -29.86
C LEU A 573 14.01 -8.02 -30.61
N THR A 574 15.14 -7.81 -31.28
CA THR A 574 15.91 -8.87 -31.93
C THR A 574 17.08 -9.23 -31.03
N VAL A 575 17.08 -10.44 -30.47
CA VAL A 575 18.11 -10.92 -29.54
C VAL A 575 18.81 -12.15 -30.09
N LYS A 576 20.11 -12.27 -29.81
CA LYS A 576 20.89 -13.47 -30.07
C LYS A 576 21.14 -14.23 -28.77
N GLY A 577 20.95 -15.55 -28.78
CA GLY A 577 21.20 -16.40 -27.62
C GLY A 577 21.10 -17.89 -27.92
N LYS A 578 21.33 -18.72 -26.91
CA LYS A 578 21.12 -20.18 -27.00
C LYS A 578 19.64 -20.53 -26.83
N ILE A 579 19.12 -21.43 -27.66
CA ILE A 579 17.73 -21.87 -27.62
C ILE A 579 17.63 -23.40 -27.65
N ILE A 580 16.64 -23.96 -26.97
CA ILE A 580 16.32 -25.39 -27.00
C ILE A 580 14.80 -25.60 -27.11
N GLN A 581 14.37 -26.68 -27.77
CA GLN A 581 12.96 -27.08 -27.79
C GLN A 581 12.64 -27.97 -26.59
N ALA A 582 11.53 -27.69 -25.91
CA ALA A 582 11.03 -28.48 -24.79
C ALA A 582 9.52 -28.66 -24.87
N THR A 583 8.99 -29.65 -24.15
CA THR A 583 7.55 -29.86 -23.99
C THR A 583 7.12 -29.60 -22.56
N LEU A 584 5.96 -28.96 -22.37
CA LEU A 584 5.36 -28.78 -21.06
C LEU A 584 4.73 -30.09 -20.58
N GLY A 585 5.25 -30.65 -19.50
CA GLY A 585 4.79 -31.89 -18.89
C GLY A 585 3.61 -31.70 -17.92
N ALA A 586 3.28 -32.78 -17.20
CA ALA A 586 2.27 -32.77 -16.14
C ALA A 586 2.60 -31.75 -15.03
N ARG A 587 1.58 -31.32 -14.27
CA ARG A 587 1.74 -30.33 -13.18
C ARG A 587 2.83 -30.78 -12.20
N SER A 588 3.68 -29.84 -11.81
CA SER A 588 4.68 -30.06 -10.76
C SER A 588 3.98 -30.26 -9.39
N VAL A 589 4.72 -30.73 -8.38
CA VAL A 589 4.23 -31.19 -7.06
C VAL A 589 3.41 -30.13 -6.29
N THR A 590 3.49 -28.86 -6.68
CA THR A 590 2.69 -27.76 -6.14
C THR A 590 1.32 -27.70 -6.84
N GLN A 591 0.22 -27.62 -6.08
CA GLN A 591 -1.17 -27.59 -6.58
C GLN A 591 -1.55 -26.37 -7.48
N ASP A 592 -0.60 -25.53 -7.91
CA ASP A 592 -0.85 -24.38 -8.80
C ASP A 592 -0.93 -24.83 -10.27
N SER A 593 -1.98 -24.39 -10.95
CA SER A 593 -2.30 -24.74 -12.34
C SER A 593 -1.38 -24.12 -13.41
N ARG A 594 -0.45 -23.25 -13.02
CA ARG A 594 0.50 -22.56 -13.93
C ARG A 594 1.93 -23.13 -13.88
N HIS A 595 2.18 -24.09 -12.99
CA HIS A 595 3.49 -24.70 -12.79
C HIS A 595 3.57 -26.05 -13.49
N HIS A 596 4.48 -26.16 -14.44
CA HIS A 596 4.67 -27.35 -15.27
C HIS A 596 6.12 -27.83 -15.21
N VAL A 597 6.33 -29.11 -15.48
CA VAL A 597 7.67 -29.66 -15.68
C VAL A 597 8.12 -29.36 -17.12
N LEU A 598 9.37 -28.97 -17.32
CA LEU A 598 9.99 -28.88 -18.64
C LEU A 598 10.71 -30.18 -18.95
N ALA A 599 10.34 -30.83 -20.05
CA ALA A 599 10.94 -32.09 -20.47
C ALA A 599 11.44 -32.02 -21.92
N ALA A 600 12.39 -32.90 -22.23
CA ALA A 600 12.83 -33.16 -23.59
C ALA A 600 11.65 -33.59 -24.47
N SER A 601 11.56 -33.03 -25.67
CA SER A 601 10.50 -33.39 -26.62
C SER A 601 10.54 -34.89 -26.94
N GLY A 602 9.50 -35.63 -26.56
CA GLY A 602 9.39 -37.07 -26.80
C GLY A 602 10.24 -37.95 -25.87
N SER A 603 10.66 -37.44 -24.70
CA SER A 603 11.47 -38.15 -23.70
C SER A 603 10.99 -37.82 -22.27
N ASP A 604 11.25 -38.73 -21.32
CA ASP A 604 10.99 -38.54 -19.89
C ASP A 604 12.11 -37.73 -19.18
N GLU A 605 13.12 -37.28 -19.93
CA GLU A 605 14.21 -36.46 -19.40
C GLU A 605 13.69 -35.08 -18.99
N ILE A 606 13.75 -34.79 -17.68
CA ILE A 606 13.31 -33.53 -17.10
C ILE A 606 14.47 -32.53 -17.10
N PHE A 607 14.24 -31.38 -17.73
CA PHE A 607 15.18 -30.27 -17.77
C PHE A 607 15.02 -29.28 -16.61
N GLY A 608 13.78 -29.10 -16.13
CA GLY A 608 13.48 -28.09 -15.12
C GLY A 608 12.00 -27.82 -14.91
N GLU A 609 11.69 -26.59 -14.50
CA GLU A 609 10.35 -26.12 -14.16
C GLU A 609 9.94 -24.93 -15.04
N ALA A 610 8.66 -24.86 -15.40
CA ALA A 610 8.05 -23.77 -16.15
C ALA A 610 6.99 -23.05 -15.31
N PHE A 611 7.05 -21.72 -15.33
CA PHE A 611 6.13 -20.82 -14.65
C PHE A 611 5.43 -19.97 -15.72
N LEU A 612 4.21 -20.34 -16.06
CA LEU A 612 3.45 -19.66 -17.10
C LEU A 612 2.81 -18.37 -16.58
N ASP A 613 2.74 -17.36 -17.44
CA ASP A 613 2.12 -16.08 -17.12
C ASP A 613 0.61 -16.27 -16.86
N SER A 614 -0.04 -17.16 -17.62
CA SER A 614 -1.47 -17.51 -17.51
C SER A 614 -1.67 -19.03 -17.52
N LYS A 615 -2.81 -19.50 -16.99
CA LYS A 615 -3.17 -20.92 -16.98
C LYS A 615 -3.44 -21.42 -18.40
N ILE A 616 -2.96 -22.62 -18.74
CA ILE A 616 -3.36 -23.33 -19.96
C ILE A 616 -4.85 -23.73 -19.83
N PRO A 617 -5.71 -23.42 -20.80
CA PRO A 617 -7.12 -23.81 -20.78
C PRO A 617 -7.29 -25.33 -20.62
N ASP A 618 -8.30 -25.75 -19.85
CA ASP A 618 -8.54 -27.18 -19.61
C ASP A 618 -8.90 -27.88 -20.93
N GLY A 619 -8.17 -28.95 -21.28
CA GLY A 619 -8.35 -29.72 -22.51
C GLY A 619 -7.51 -29.24 -23.72
N ALA A 620 -6.74 -28.16 -23.59
CA ALA A 620 -5.76 -27.78 -24.61
C ALA A 620 -4.55 -28.75 -24.62
N GLU A 621 -3.99 -29.00 -25.80
CA GLU A 621 -2.73 -29.76 -25.91
C GLU A 621 -1.60 -28.99 -25.24
N MET A 622 -0.70 -29.70 -24.55
CA MET A 622 0.49 -29.10 -23.97
C MET A 622 1.41 -28.61 -25.10
N PRO A 623 1.71 -27.30 -25.19
CA PRO A 623 2.48 -26.77 -26.29
C PRO A 623 3.95 -27.22 -26.20
N THR A 624 4.54 -27.49 -27.36
CA THR A 624 6.00 -27.42 -27.52
C THR A 624 6.43 -25.97 -27.44
N VAL A 625 7.42 -25.68 -26.62
CA VAL A 625 7.91 -24.33 -26.34
C VAL A 625 9.38 -24.20 -26.72
N SER A 626 9.73 -23.04 -27.25
CA SER A 626 11.12 -22.66 -27.47
C SER A 626 11.65 -21.99 -26.20
N CYS A 627 12.71 -22.53 -25.61
CA CYS A 627 13.31 -22.04 -24.38
C CYS A 627 14.60 -21.26 -24.73
N LEU A 628 14.53 -19.94 -24.72
CA LEU A 628 15.69 -19.07 -24.93
C LEU A 628 16.40 -18.86 -23.59
N PHE A 629 17.67 -19.23 -23.48
CA PHE A 629 18.48 -19.01 -22.28
C PHE A 629 18.81 -17.51 -22.13
N VAL A 630 18.36 -16.90 -21.03
CA VAL A 630 18.47 -15.45 -20.80
C VAL A 630 19.45 -15.11 -19.70
N MET A 631 19.43 -15.83 -18.58
CA MET A 631 20.35 -15.57 -17.47
C MET A 631 20.91 -16.87 -16.88
N GLU A 632 22.16 -16.80 -16.45
CA GLU A 632 22.85 -17.86 -15.70
C GLU A 632 23.05 -17.44 -14.25
N VAL A 633 22.66 -18.32 -13.32
CA VAL A 633 23.16 -18.32 -11.95
C VAL A 633 24.27 -19.38 -11.88
N PRO A 634 25.53 -18.97 -11.69
CA PRO A 634 26.66 -19.89 -11.71
C PRO A 634 26.45 -21.09 -10.79
N GLU A 635 26.70 -22.29 -11.33
CA GLU A 635 26.62 -23.59 -10.64
C GLU A 635 25.24 -23.94 -10.03
N LYS A 636 24.18 -23.19 -10.38
CA LYS A 636 22.86 -23.39 -9.81
C LYS A 636 21.82 -23.69 -10.88
N GLU A 637 21.44 -22.68 -11.67
CA GLU A 637 20.32 -22.78 -12.60
C GLU A 637 20.42 -21.74 -13.72
N TYR A 638 19.72 -22.00 -14.82
CA TYR A 638 19.53 -21.08 -15.93
C TYR A 638 18.08 -20.61 -15.97
N PHE A 639 17.88 -19.32 -16.19
CA PHE A 639 16.56 -18.75 -16.48
C PHE A 639 16.37 -18.66 -17.97
N THR A 640 15.23 -19.17 -18.44
CA THR A 640 14.85 -19.16 -19.85
C THR A 640 13.55 -18.41 -20.08
N LEU A 641 13.42 -17.73 -21.21
CA LEU A 641 12.12 -17.30 -21.73
C LEU A 641 11.43 -18.46 -22.44
N LEU A 642 10.16 -18.70 -22.11
CA LEU A 642 9.33 -19.68 -22.80
C LEU A 642 8.57 -18.96 -23.93
N LEU A 643 8.79 -19.41 -25.16
CA LEU A 643 8.33 -18.73 -26.37
C LEU A 643 7.50 -19.66 -27.27
N THR A 644 6.52 -19.07 -27.96
CA THR A 644 5.74 -19.69 -29.04
C THR A 644 5.75 -18.77 -30.27
N PRO A 645 5.63 -19.31 -31.50
CA PRO A 645 5.42 -18.48 -32.68
C PRO A 645 4.17 -17.58 -32.51
N ALA A 646 4.28 -16.32 -32.93
CA ALA A 646 3.15 -15.40 -32.96
C ALA A 646 2.09 -15.86 -33.95
N SER A 647 0.80 -15.70 -33.60
CA SER A 647 -0.34 -16.17 -34.39
C SER A 647 -0.63 -15.33 -35.65
N ASP A 648 -0.16 -14.07 -35.70
CA ASP A 648 -0.54 -13.10 -36.73
C ASP A 648 0.65 -12.66 -37.60
N GLY A 649 1.22 -13.59 -38.36
CA GLY A 649 2.33 -13.33 -39.28
C GLY A 649 2.20 -14.05 -40.62
N GLU A 650 1.21 -13.69 -41.44
CA GLU A 650 1.37 -13.76 -42.89
C GLU A 650 2.17 -12.53 -43.32
N GLU A 651 3.49 -12.67 -43.44
CA GLU A 651 4.30 -11.84 -44.34
C GLU A 651 5.56 -12.62 -44.72
N ASP A 652 5.94 -12.49 -45.99
CA ASP A 652 6.89 -13.33 -46.68
C ASP A 652 8.28 -13.43 -46.01
N GLY A 653 8.70 -14.66 -45.70
CA GLY A 653 10.10 -15.10 -45.84
C GLY A 653 11.16 -14.66 -44.83
N HIS A 654 10.92 -13.74 -43.89
CA HIS A 654 11.93 -13.35 -42.89
C HIS A 654 11.36 -13.18 -41.47
N ASP A 655 11.91 -13.98 -40.53
CA ASP A 655 11.70 -14.01 -39.07
C ASP A 655 10.25 -13.93 -38.55
N LYS A 656 9.64 -15.10 -38.34
CA LYS A 656 8.39 -15.21 -37.56
C LYS A 656 8.66 -14.74 -36.13
N GLY A 657 7.96 -13.68 -35.70
CA GLY A 657 8.02 -13.17 -34.34
C GLY A 657 7.63 -14.23 -33.30
N MET A 658 8.22 -14.13 -32.11
CA MET A 658 8.00 -15.02 -30.98
C MET A 658 7.30 -14.30 -29.83
N THR A 659 6.23 -14.90 -29.33
CA THR A 659 5.45 -14.42 -28.20
C THR A 659 5.86 -15.15 -26.92
N ARG A 660 6.00 -14.41 -25.81
CA ARG A 660 6.28 -14.93 -24.48
C ARG A 660 5.07 -15.63 -23.86
N LEU A 661 5.33 -16.81 -23.27
CA LEU A 661 4.37 -17.58 -22.46
C LEU A 661 4.67 -17.55 -20.95
N GLY A 662 5.92 -17.30 -20.57
CA GLY A 662 6.36 -17.30 -19.19
C GLY A 662 7.87 -17.48 -19.06
N ILE A 663 8.32 -17.95 -17.89
CA ILE A 663 9.73 -18.25 -17.61
C ILE A 663 9.95 -19.72 -17.29
N GLY A 664 11.14 -20.21 -17.59
CA GLY A 664 11.61 -21.54 -17.21
C GLY A 664 12.86 -21.45 -16.35
N VAL A 665 13.02 -22.42 -15.45
CA VAL A 665 14.21 -22.60 -14.61
C VAL A 665 14.79 -23.97 -14.91
N PHE A 666 15.93 -23.98 -15.59
CA PHE A 666 16.68 -25.19 -15.95
C PHE A 666 17.77 -25.44 -14.91
N TRP A 667 17.94 -26.68 -14.48
CA TRP A 667 18.95 -27.00 -13.47
C TRP A 667 20.30 -27.30 -14.10
N THR A 668 21.38 -26.83 -13.45
CA THR A 668 22.76 -27.17 -13.87
C THR A 668 23.17 -28.59 -13.46
N ARG A 669 22.47 -29.18 -12.47
CA ARG A 669 22.64 -30.55 -11.99
C ARG A 669 21.26 -31.14 -11.71
N SER A 670 21.05 -32.41 -12.08
CA SER A 670 19.77 -33.07 -11.83
C SER A 670 19.45 -33.12 -10.33
N ARG A 671 18.27 -32.62 -9.94
CA ARG A 671 17.73 -32.74 -8.58
C ARG A 671 17.09 -34.11 -8.31
N PHE A 672 16.82 -34.89 -9.36
CA PHE A 672 15.95 -36.08 -9.31
C PHE A 672 16.65 -37.40 -9.64
N TYR A 673 17.86 -37.39 -10.20
CA TYR A 673 18.66 -38.61 -10.37
C TYR A 673 19.48 -38.94 -9.12
N SER A 674 19.68 -40.25 -8.89
CA SER A 674 20.51 -40.82 -7.82
C SER A 674 22.00 -40.45 -7.92
N ASN A 675 22.40 -39.78 -9.01
CA ASN A 675 23.78 -39.40 -9.29
C ASN A 675 23.94 -37.87 -9.36
N ARG A 676 24.24 -37.23 -8.23
CA ARG A 676 24.41 -35.76 -8.10
C ARG A 676 25.66 -35.19 -8.81
N THR A 677 26.42 -36.02 -9.52
CA THR A 677 27.73 -35.66 -10.09
C THR A 677 27.73 -35.49 -11.61
N GLU A 678 26.69 -35.92 -12.31
CA GLU A 678 26.48 -35.61 -13.72
C GLU A 678 25.68 -34.31 -13.82
N GLY A 679 26.36 -33.22 -14.12
CA GLY A 679 25.70 -32.01 -14.61
C GLY A 679 25.26 -32.26 -16.04
N ASP A 680 23.96 -32.23 -16.31
CA ASP A 680 23.48 -32.34 -17.69
C ASP A 680 24.09 -31.18 -18.49
N MET A 681 24.83 -31.51 -19.55
CA MET A 681 25.42 -30.54 -20.50
C MET A 681 24.30 -29.94 -21.36
N ILE A 682 23.28 -29.35 -20.73
CA ILE A 682 22.06 -28.86 -21.37
C ILE A 682 22.36 -27.76 -22.39
N LEU A 683 23.40 -26.96 -22.12
CA LEU A 683 23.89 -25.93 -23.04
C LEU A 683 24.55 -26.50 -24.30
N ASP A 684 24.96 -27.77 -24.30
CA ASP A 684 25.49 -28.46 -25.50
C ASP A 684 24.36 -28.99 -26.38
N LYS A 685 23.17 -29.23 -25.79
CA LYS A 685 21.94 -29.58 -26.51
C LYS A 685 21.26 -28.34 -27.11
N ALA A 686 21.65 -27.13 -26.71
CA ALA A 686 21.09 -25.88 -27.21
C ALA A 686 21.85 -25.35 -28.43
N SER A 687 21.13 -24.77 -29.39
CA SER A 687 21.71 -24.12 -30.58
C SER A 687 21.72 -22.61 -30.43
N GLU A 688 22.71 -21.92 -31.01
CA GLU A 688 22.61 -20.46 -31.16
C GLU A 688 21.50 -20.09 -32.16
N ALA A 689 20.72 -19.06 -31.84
CA ALA A 689 19.67 -18.53 -32.70
C ALA A 689 19.54 -17.00 -32.54
N THR A 690 19.02 -16.36 -33.58
CA THR A 690 18.48 -15.00 -33.51
C THR A 690 16.97 -15.10 -33.35
N VAL A 691 16.42 -14.38 -32.39
CA VAL A 691 15.01 -14.44 -32.01
C VAL A 691 14.42 -13.04 -32.02
N VAL A 692 13.33 -12.86 -32.75
CA VAL A 692 12.54 -11.62 -32.75
C VAL A 692 11.41 -11.75 -31.73
N LEU A 693 11.47 -11.02 -30.63
CA LEU A 693 10.45 -10.96 -29.59
C LEU A 693 9.40 -9.90 -29.95
N VAL A 694 8.13 -10.30 -29.90
CA VAL A 694 6.97 -9.44 -30.23
C VAL A 694 5.90 -9.40 -29.15
#